data_AF-A0A950A893-F1
#
_entry.id   AF-A0A950A893-F1
#
_cell.length_a   1.000
_cell.length_b   1.000
_cell.length_c   1.000
_cell.angle_alpha   90.00
_cell.angle_beta   90.00
_cell.angle_gamma   90.00
#
_symmetry.space_group_name_H-M   'P 1'
#
loop_
_entity.id
_entity.type
_entity.pdbx_description
1 polymer ?
#
loop_
_entity_poly.entity_id
_entity_poly.type
_entity_poly.pdbx_seq_one_letter_code
_entity_poly.pdbx_strand_id
1 'polypeptide(L)'
;MTSADIRRSFVDFFVDKKGHKHVPGASLVPDALSTTLFTIAGMEPFVPQFLGEAPPPAPRVVTVQRCLRVAGGKNDIDNVGRSGRHGTFLEMLGNFSFGDYYKREAIAFAWEYLTQVVKLPAERLSATVYVDDDEAAQIWQDHLPAERISRLREDNFWDMGPTGPCGPCSEIFYDLGAGFGCGKPTCAPGCAECEKPGVQSPRYIEFWNLVFQQYDRDQSGKLHPLPKKCIDTGMGFERLCMILAGKTSIFDTDLYRDVIDALPPTKDSKLSKDERGVHQRIIADHARACVFLVADGVVPSNTDRGYVLRFLARRAIRSGKLLGYPEGFFSRLTPAVIGSLASGYPELRGADERVQRALEAEERQFGATLARGSTLLAERLDALRAKGARELPGSVAFELYDTYGFPVDLTREIAAEAGVSIDMAGYHEAMEAQRERARADAMSKRGEVRVTRPAAGDAARSTFVGYDRLENRSAIAALFDAGGAPVERLEAGAQGVVVLDETPFYAERGGQSGDRGAIAAPNASFDVRDTQYEDKSYRRIMHKGVMRSGALSIGQQVDALVDPHWRREIRRHHTVTHLLQRALKEVLGDSVAQRGSAVFPQRTRFDFDSPVGALSRDARAQVSGRVNELIRDDYHISEQTMPFAQAIAQGAVYMKGENYGDVVRVVTFGPSVELCGGTHVA
;
A
#
# COMPACT_ATOMS: atom_id res chain seq x y z
N MET A 1 -27.07 25.45 -0.57
CA MET A 1 -27.06 24.32 -1.53
C MET A 1 -26.73 23.06 -0.74
N THR A 2 -27.31 21.91 -1.10
CA THR A 2 -26.88 20.63 -0.51
C THR A 2 -25.54 20.20 -1.09
N SER A 3 -24.82 19.29 -0.44
CA SER A 3 -23.60 18.69 -1.01
C SER A 3 -23.86 18.05 -2.38
N ALA A 4 -24.99 17.37 -2.54
CA ALA A 4 -25.41 16.79 -3.82
C ALA A 4 -25.57 17.85 -4.92
N ASP A 5 -26.18 19.01 -4.60
CA ASP A 5 -26.32 20.11 -5.55
C ASP A 5 -24.98 20.71 -5.95
N ILE A 6 -24.06 20.85 -4.99
CA ILE A 6 -22.72 21.42 -5.22
C ILE A 6 -21.89 20.49 -6.11
N ARG A 7 -21.94 19.18 -5.86
CA ARG A 7 -21.22 18.19 -6.67
C ARG A 7 -21.69 18.23 -8.12
N ARG A 8 -23.02 18.23 -8.31
CA ARG A 8 -23.65 18.32 -9.63
C ARG A 8 -23.33 19.64 -10.32
N SER A 9 -23.44 20.78 -9.62
CA SER A 9 -23.18 22.10 -10.22
C SER A 9 -21.75 22.24 -10.73
N PHE A 10 -20.76 21.64 -10.06
CA PHE A 10 -19.38 21.65 -10.51
C PHE A 10 -19.23 20.90 -11.84
N VAL A 11 -19.70 19.65 -11.89
CA VAL A 11 -19.62 18.82 -13.09
C VAL A 11 -20.38 19.47 -14.25
N ASP A 12 -21.63 19.89 -14.03
CA ASP A 12 -22.48 20.52 -15.05
C ASP A 12 -21.83 21.80 -15.59
N PHE A 13 -21.24 22.65 -14.74
CA PHE A 13 -20.56 23.85 -15.19
C PHE A 13 -19.41 23.55 -16.16
N PHE A 14 -18.52 22.61 -15.80
CA PHE A 14 -17.37 22.29 -16.64
C PHE A 14 -17.77 21.54 -17.92
N VAL A 15 -18.77 20.65 -17.84
CA VAL A 15 -19.29 19.94 -19.01
C VAL A 15 -20.02 20.90 -19.95
N ASP A 16 -21.06 21.59 -19.47
CA ASP A 16 -21.98 22.35 -20.32
C ASP A 16 -21.42 23.69 -20.77
N LYS A 17 -20.60 24.35 -19.94
CA LYS A 17 -20.09 25.70 -20.23
C LYS A 17 -18.66 25.71 -20.72
N LYS A 18 -17.84 24.73 -20.32
CA LYS A 18 -16.38 24.71 -20.60
C LYS A 18 -15.94 23.54 -21.49
N GLY A 19 -16.87 22.69 -21.94
CA GLY A 19 -16.60 21.59 -22.88
C GLY A 19 -15.69 20.50 -22.31
N HIS A 20 -15.69 20.30 -20.99
CA HIS A 20 -14.95 19.21 -20.36
C HIS A 20 -15.73 17.90 -20.50
N LYS A 21 -15.02 16.79 -20.61
CA LYS A 21 -15.62 15.45 -20.50
C LYS A 21 -15.66 15.05 -19.03
N HIS A 22 -16.84 14.71 -18.51
CA HIS A 22 -16.93 14.10 -17.19
C HIS A 22 -16.38 12.67 -17.23
N VAL A 23 -15.43 12.37 -16.35
CA VAL A 23 -14.88 11.03 -16.13
C VAL A 23 -15.19 10.63 -14.66
N PRO A 24 -15.71 9.42 -14.41
CA PRO A 24 -15.93 8.95 -13.04
C PRO A 24 -14.63 8.94 -12.23
N GLY A 25 -14.73 9.25 -10.93
CA GLY A 25 -13.59 9.14 -10.03
C GLY A 25 -13.08 7.69 -9.92
N ALA A 26 -11.77 7.53 -9.85
CA ALA A 26 -11.10 6.25 -9.67
C ALA A 26 -11.31 5.67 -8.27
N SER A 27 -10.90 4.41 -8.10
CA SER A 27 -10.82 3.72 -6.80
C SER A 27 -9.86 4.42 -5.83
N LEU A 28 -10.07 4.27 -4.52
CA LEU A 28 -9.07 4.61 -3.51
C LEU A 28 -7.84 3.70 -3.60
N VAL A 29 -7.99 2.51 -4.19
CA VAL A 29 -6.91 1.57 -4.50
C VAL A 29 -6.38 1.92 -5.90
N PRO A 30 -5.18 2.52 -6.02
CA PRO A 30 -4.60 2.88 -7.30
C PRO A 30 -4.30 1.65 -8.17
N ASP A 31 -4.11 1.89 -9.46
CA ASP A 31 -3.64 0.86 -10.39
C ASP A 31 -2.31 0.25 -9.92
N ALA A 32 -2.06 -1.01 -10.32
CA ALA A 32 -0.93 -1.80 -9.85
C ALA A 32 0.45 -1.21 -10.15
N LEU A 33 0.53 -0.23 -11.07
CA LEU A 33 1.75 0.48 -11.43
C LEU A 33 2.00 1.75 -10.60
N SER A 34 1.04 2.16 -9.75
CA SER A 34 1.22 3.30 -8.86
C SER A 34 2.21 3.00 -7.74
N THR A 35 3.00 4.01 -7.38
CA THR A 35 3.94 3.98 -6.25
C THR A 35 3.27 4.32 -4.92
N THR A 36 2.03 4.80 -4.94
CA THR A 36 1.27 5.18 -3.73
C THR A 36 0.46 4.01 -3.18
N LEU A 37 0.20 4.03 -1.87
CA LEU A 37 -0.66 3.05 -1.24
C LEU A 37 -2.15 3.31 -1.55
N PHE A 38 -2.55 4.57 -1.60
CA PHE A 38 -3.91 5.02 -1.88
C PHE A 38 -3.90 6.20 -2.84
N THR A 39 -5.00 6.41 -3.54
CA THR A 39 -5.21 7.63 -4.35
C THR A 39 -5.25 8.83 -3.40
N ILE A 40 -4.27 9.74 -3.49
CA ILE A 40 -4.10 10.89 -2.59
C ILE A 40 -4.55 12.23 -3.22
N ALA A 41 -4.72 12.26 -4.55
CA ALA A 41 -5.07 13.45 -5.31
C ALA A 41 -5.91 13.14 -6.57
N GLY A 42 -6.63 14.16 -7.04
CA GLY A 42 -7.48 14.12 -8.24
C GLY A 42 -6.73 13.76 -9.53
N MET A 43 -5.50 14.24 -9.66
CA MET A 43 -4.65 14.03 -10.83
C MET A 43 -4.00 12.66 -10.93
N GLU A 44 -3.95 11.90 -9.82
CA GLU A 44 -3.18 10.65 -9.73
C GLU A 44 -3.54 9.60 -10.79
N PRO A 45 -4.83 9.37 -11.10
CA PRO A 45 -5.21 8.47 -12.19
C PRO A 45 -4.77 8.95 -13.58
N PHE A 46 -4.35 10.21 -13.72
CA PHE A 46 -4.01 10.85 -14.99
C PHE A 46 -2.50 11.07 -15.19
N VAL A 47 -1.64 10.56 -14.29
CA VAL A 47 -0.17 10.69 -14.41
C VAL A 47 0.36 10.24 -15.78
N PRO A 48 -0.02 9.06 -16.32
CA PRO A 48 0.47 8.62 -17.63
C PRO A 48 0.12 9.59 -18.76
N GLN A 49 -1.02 10.29 -18.65
CA GLN A 49 -1.48 11.26 -19.64
C GLN A 49 -0.69 12.57 -19.55
N PHE A 50 -0.36 13.03 -18.34
CA PHE A 50 0.50 14.21 -18.15
C PHE A 50 1.92 13.96 -18.66
N LEU A 51 2.43 12.75 -18.47
CA LEU A 51 3.76 12.34 -18.94
C LEU A 51 3.79 12.04 -20.46
N GLY A 52 2.64 11.93 -21.12
CA GLY A 52 2.53 11.58 -22.53
C GLY A 52 2.73 10.09 -22.84
N GLU A 53 2.71 9.25 -21.82
CA GLU A 53 2.83 7.79 -21.90
C GLU A 53 1.53 7.13 -22.38
N ALA A 54 0.38 7.78 -22.15
CA ALA A 54 -0.93 7.35 -22.59
C ALA A 54 -1.76 8.51 -23.17
N PRO A 55 -2.65 8.28 -24.15
CA PRO A 55 -3.53 9.32 -24.66
C PRO A 55 -4.56 9.73 -23.59
N PRO A 56 -4.91 11.03 -23.50
CA PRO A 56 -5.91 11.49 -22.56
C PRO A 56 -7.34 11.08 -22.98
N PRO A 57 -8.27 10.84 -22.02
CA PRO A 57 -9.66 10.49 -22.31
C PRO A 57 -10.44 11.55 -23.12
N ALA A 58 -9.99 12.80 -23.02
CA ALA A 58 -10.39 13.99 -23.78
C ALA A 58 -9.36 15.10 -23.53
N PRO A 59 -9.29 16.17 -24.36
CA PRO A 59 -8.40 17.31 -24.12
C PRO A 59 -8.64 18.02 -22.78
N ARG A 60 -9.89 18.01 -22.32
CA ARG A 60 -10.37 18.59 -21.06
C ARG A 60 -11.19 17.56 -20.29
N VAL A 61 -10.91 17.37 -19.01
CA VAL A 61 -11.62 16.39 -18.16
C VAL A 61 -12.07 17.03 -16.86
N VAL A 62 -13.25 16.66 -16.36
CA VAL A 62 -13.71 17.01 -15.02
C VAL A 62 -14.03 15.75 -14.24
N THR A 63 -13.66 15.71 -12.96
CA THR A 63 -13.92 14.57 -12.05
C THR A 63 -14.30 15.03 -10.64
N VAL A 64 -14.88 14.09 -9.90
CA VAL A 64 -15.00 14.13 -8.45
C VAL A 64 -14.22 12.93 -7.91
N GLN A 65 -12.99 13.16 -7.47
CA GLN A 65 -12.07 12.09 -7.09
C GLN A 65 -12.09 11.85 -5.58
N ARG A 66 -12.35 10.61 -5.18
CA ARG A 66 -12.17 10.14 -3.80
C ARG A 66 -10.68 10.07 -3.48
N CYS A 67 -10.26 10.66 -2.37
CA CYS A 67 -8.87 10.66 -1.93
C CYS A 67 -8.77 10.20 -0.46
N LEU A 68 -7.66 9.53 -0.12
CA LEU A 68 -7.37 9.11 1.26
C LEU A 68 -5.98 9.59 1.71
N ARG A 69 -5.94 10.37 2.79
CA ARG A 69 -4.74 11.02 3.35
C ARG A 69 -4.48 10.59 4.79
N VAL A 70 -3.72 9.50 4.92
CA VAL A 70 -3.54 8.76 6.19
C VAL A 70 -2.09 8.41 6.49
N ALA A 71 -1.18 8.62 5.53
CA ALA A 71 0.25 8.37 5.65
C ALA A 71 1.04 9.17 4.61
N GLY A 72 2.35 9.28 4.78
CA GLY A 72 3.25 9.99 3.85
C GLY A 72 3.32 11.50 4.10
N GLY A 73 3.81 12.25 3.11
CA GLY A 73 4.06 13.70 3.22
C GLY A 73 2.81 14.57 3.35
N LYS A 74 1.62 14.05 3.02
CA LYS A 74 0.33 14.74 3.09
C LYS A 74 -0.61 14.04 4.10
N ASN A 75 -0.12 13.80 5.32
CA ASN A 75 -0.85 13.08 6.37
C ASN A 75 -1.65 14.03 7.26
N ASP A 76 -2.97 13.88 7.28
CA ASP A 76 -3.88 14.71 8.05
C ASP A 76 -4.39 14.06 9.35
N ILE A 77 -4.01 12.80 9.62
CA ILE A 77 -4.63 11.95 10.65
C ILE A 77 -4.70 12.59 12.03
N ASP A 78 -3.66 13.32 12.45
CA ASP A 78 -3.57 13.91 13.78
C ASP A 78 -4.47 15.15 13.93
N ASN A 79 -4.80 15.81 12.82
CA ASN A 79 -5.66 16.99 12.77
C ASN A 79 -7.15 16.65 12.70
N VAL A 80 -7.50 15.42 12.34
CA VAL A 80 -8.88 14.96 12.19
C VAL A 80 -9.63 15.05 13.51
N GLY A 81 -10.80 15.70 13.47
CA GLY A 81 -11.65 15.96 14.62
C GLY A 81 -11.16 17.07 15.57
N ARG A 82 -9.87 17.42 15.56
CA ARG A 82 -9.33 18.56 16.33
C ARG A 82 -9.46 19.88 15.57
N SER A 83 -9.23 19.83 14.27
CA SER A 83 -9.45 20.96 13.37
C SER A 83 -10.83 20.86 12.70
N GLY A 84 -11.40 21.99 12.29
CA GLY A 84 -12.65 22.02 11.53
C GLY A 84 -12.51 21.67 10.04
N ARG A 85 -11.29 21.46 9.52
CA ARG A 85 -11.03 21.49 8.06
C ARG A 85 -10.32 20.26 7.48
N HIS A 86 -9.90 19.32 8.32
CA HIS A 86 -9.15 18.13 7.92
C HIS A 86 -10.00 16.87 8.09
N GLY A 87 -9.91 15.98 7.11
CA GLY A 87 -10.48 14.63 7.10
C GLY A 87 -9.45 13.65 6.54
N THR A 88 -9.56 12.37 6.88
CA THR A 88 -8.73 11.34 6.23
C THR A 88 -9.25 11.03 4.84
N PHE A 89 -10.56 11.00 4.69
CA PHE A 89 -11.26 10.84 3.42
C PHE A 89 -11.80 12.19 2.96
N LEU A 90 -11.58 12.51 1.69
CA LEU A 90 -12.09 13.72 1.08
C LEU A 90 -12.45 13.48 -0.39
N GLU A 91 -13.37 14.29 -0.89
CA GLU A 91 -13.64 14.38 -2.32
C GLU A 91 -12.92 15.60 -2.89
N MET A 92 -12.18 15.38 -3.97
CA MET A 92 -11.45 16.41 -4.69
C MET A 92 -12.16 16.68 -6.02
N LEU A 93 -12.78 17.84 -6.14
CA LEU A 93 -13.34 18.32 -7.40
C LEU A 93 -12.20 18.82 -8.27
N GLY A 94 -12.03 18.25 -9.45
CA GLY A 94 -10.91 18.58 -10.34
C GLY A 94 -11.34 18.81 -11.78
N ASN A 95 -10.81 19.86 -12.39
CA ASN A 95 -10.79 20.05 -13.83
C ASN A 95 -9.35 19.98 -14.34
N PHE A 96 -9.16 19.28 -15.45
CA PHE A 96 -7.85 18.93 -16.00
C PHE A 96 -7.76 19.36 -17.46
N SER A 97 -6.57 19.82 -17.85
CA SER A 97 -6.20 20.14 -19.22
C SER A 97 -4.96 19.35 -19.61
N PHE A 98 -5.04 18.63 -20.72
CA PHE A 98 -3.91 17.88 -21.29
C PHE A 98 -3.26 18.66 -22.44
N GLY A 99 -2.99 19.95 -22.19
CA GLY A 99 -2.40 20.88 -23.16
C GLY A 99 -3.39 21.65 -24.03
N ASP A 100 -4.66 21.75 -23.62
CA ASP A 100 -5.69 22.49 -24.35
C ASP A 100 -5.84 23.95 -23.88
N TYR A 101 -5.82 24.16 -22.56
CA TYR A 101 -5.76 25.48 -21.92
C TYR A 101 -4.75 25.50 -20.77
N TYR A 102 -4.40 26.70 -20.29
CA TYR A 102 -3.43 26.89 -19.20
C TYR A 102 -3.91 27.94 -18.18
N LYS A 103 -2.99 28.73 -17.60
CA LYS A 103 -3.24 29.63 -16.47
C LYS A 103 -4.43 30.58 -16.66
N ARG A 104 -4.52 31.26 -17.80
CA ARG A 104 -5.54 32.29 -18.05
C ARG A 104 -6.95 31.72 -17.94
N GLU A 105 -7.21 30.64 -18.67
CA GLU A 105 -8.49 29.97 -18.64
C GLU A 105 -8.74 29.28 -17.30
N ALA A 106 -7.72 28.65 -16.69
CA ALA A 106 -7.87 27.97 -15.40
C ALA A 106 -8.32 28.93 -14.29
N ILE A 107 -7.68 30.10 -14.19
CA ILE A 107 -8.03 31.14 -13.23
C ILE A 107 -9.41 31.72 -13.55
N ALA A 108 -9.70 32.03 -14.82
CA ALA A 108 -10.99 32.58 -15.23
C ALA A 108 -12.15 31.61 -14.95
N PHE A 109 -11.99 30.32 -15.22
CA PHE A 109 -13.01 29.30 -14.96
C PHE A 109 -13.25 29.12 -13.47
N ALA A 110 -12.18 29.11 -12.65
CA ALA A 110 -12.30 29.07 -11.21
C ALA A 110 -13.07 30.29 -10.68
N TRP A 111 -12.68 31.50 -11.11
CA TRP A 111 -13.35 32.73 -10.71
C TRP A 111 -14.83 32.76 -11.08
N GLU A 112 -15.17 32.37 -12.32
CA GLU A 112 -16.54 32.32 -12.82
C GLU A 112 -17.39 31.32 -12.02
N TYR A 113 -16.87 30.12 -11.76
CA TYR A 113 -17.58 29.13 -10.96
C TYR A 113 -17.89 29.68 -9.56
N LEU A 114 -16.87 30.23 -8.89
CA LEU A 114 -16.99 30.72 -7.52
C LEU A 114 -17.95 31.91 -7.40
N THR A 115 -17.84 32.90 -8.27
CA THR A 115 -18.58 34.17 -8.14
C THR A 115 -19.93 34.17 -8.84
N GLN A 116 -20.10 33.40 -9.92
CA GLN A 116 -21.32 33.43 -10.73
C GLN A 116 -22.21 32.20 -10.51
N VAL A 117 -21.61 31.00 -10.36
CA VAL A 117 -22.37 29.75 -10.20
C VAL A 117 -22.74 29.53 -8.74
N VAL A 118 -21.74 29.41 -7.86
CA VAL A 118 -21.98 29.19 -6.42
C VAL A 118 -22.11 30.50 -5.62
N LYS A 119 -21.89 31.64 -6.27
CA LYS A 119 -22.18 33.00 -5.77
C LYS A 119 -21.49 33.33 -4.45
N LEU A 120 -20.23 32.92 -4.31
CA LEU A 120 -19.39 33.38 -3.20
C LEU A 120 -19.13 34.88 -3.33
N PRO A 121 -19.16 35.64 -2.21
CA PRO A 121 -18.80 37.05 -2.22
C PRO A 121 -17.34 37.24 -2.66
N ALA A 122 -17.13 37.97 -3.76
CA ALA A 122 -15.81 38.19 -4.35
C ALA A 122 -14.85 38.87 -3.36
N GLU A 123 -15.36 39.76 -2.51
CA GLU A 123 -14.63 40.46 -1.46
C GLU A 123 -14.19 39.56 -0.30
N ARG A 124 -14.58 38.28 -0.29
CA ARG A 124 -14.07 37.28 0.67
C ARG A 124 -13.04 36.35 0.06
N LEU A 125 -12.79 36.45 -1.24
CA LEU A 125 -11.80 35.63 -1.92
C LEU A 125 -10.42 36.30 -1.86
N SER A 126 -9.38 35.47 -1.86
CA SER A 126 -7.99 35.86 -2.00
C SER A 126 -7.25 34.76 -2.75
N ALA A 127 -6.17 35.12 -3.43
CA ALA A 127 -5.35 34.17 -4.15
C ALA A 127 -3.89 34.23 -3.67
N THR A 128 -3.21 33.11 -3.71
CA THR A 128 -1.76 33.03 -3.58
C THR A 128 -1.16 32.56 -4.90
N VAL A 129 0.07 32.97 -5.21
CA VAL A 129 0.80 32.52 -6.40
C VAL A 129 2.26 32.24 -6.04
N TYR A 130 2.91 31.37 -6.82
CA TYR A 130 4.33 31.12 -6.64
C TYR A 130 5.13 32.43 -6.77
N VAL A 131 6.11 32.62 -5.88
CA VAL A 131 6.94 33.84 -5.82
C VAL A 131 7.51 34.28 -7.17
N ASP A 132 7.85 33.32 -8.04
CA ASP A 132 8.45 33.58 -9.34
C ASP A 132 7.43 33.47 -10.52
N ASP A 133 6.11 33.41 -10.24
CA ASP A 133 5.05 33.29 -11.25
C ASP A 133 4.30 34.62 -11.48
N ASP A 134 4.96 35.54 -12.18
CA ASP A 134 4.38 36.85 -12.54
C ASP A 134 3.17 36.75 -13.47
N GLU A 135 3.12 35.71 -14.32
CA GLU A 135 2.03 35.48 -15.25
C GLU A 135 0.72 35.23 -14.49
N ALA A 136 0.74 34.33 -13.51
CA ALA A 136 -0.44 34.05 -12.67
C ALA A 136 -0.87 35.28 -11.86
N ALA A 137 0.10 36.03 -11.30
CA ALA A 137 -0.17 37.26 -10.57
C ALA A 137 -0.90 38.31 -11.44
N GLN A 138 -0.45 38.49 -12.68
CA GLN A 138 -1.04 39.45 -13.62
C GLN A 138 -2.45 39.04 -14.04
N ILE A 139 -2.70 37.75 -14.25
CA ILE A 139 -4.04 37.24 -14.57
C ILE A 139 -4.99 37.45 -13.39
N TRP A 140 -4.55 37.20 -12.16
CA TRP A 140 -5.38 37.43 -10.97
C TRP A 140 -5.76 38.89 -10.75
N GLN A 141 -4.94 39.85 -11.20
CA GLN A 141 -5.26 41.28 -11.12
C GLN A 141 -6.47 41.68 -11.98
N ASP A 142 -6.85 40.86 -12.98
CA ASP A 142 -8.08 41.05 -13.75
C ASP A 142 -9.35 40.76 -12.91
N HIS A 143 -9.20 40.13 -11.74
CA HIS A 143 -10.31 39.64 -10.89
C HIS A 143 -10.25 40.12 -9.44
N LEU A 144 -9.04 40.28 -8.88
CA LEU A 144 -8.79 40.63 -7.49
C LEU A 144 -7.90 41.88 -7.38
N PRO A 145 -8.11 42.73 -6.37
CA PRO A 145 -7.17 43.80 -6.07
C PRO A 145 -5.83 43.22 -5.60
N ALA A 146 -4.73 43.93 -5.87
CA ALA A 146 -3.37 43.47 -5.59
C ALA A 146 -3.14 43.07 -4.11
N GLU A 147 -3.80 43.73 -3.17
CA GLU A 147 -3.73 43.43 -1.73
C GLU A 147 -4.31 42.06 -1.33
N ARG A 148 -5.09 41.43 -2.21
CA ARG A 148 -5.67 40.07 -2.03
C ARG A 148 -4.90 38.99 -2.78
N ILE A 149 -3.76 39.36 -3.39
CA ILE A 149 -2.89 38.46 -4.13
C ILE A 149 -1.56 38.37 -3.37
N SER A 150 -1.34 37.27 -2.66
CA SER A 150 -0.10 37.03 -1.92
C SER A 150 0.87 36.14 -2.71
N ARG A 151 2.17 36.23 -2.42
CA ARG A 151 3.20 35.40 -3.05
C ARG A 151 3.83 34.46 -2.02
N LEU A 152 3.76 33.15 -2.26
CA LEU A 152 4.38 32.13 -1.40
C LEU A 152 5.34 31.26 -2.22
N ARG A 153 6.35 30.67 -1.56
CA ARG A 153 7.32 29.79 -2.24
C ARG A 153 6.94 28.33 -2.06
N GLU A 154 7.08 27.82 -0.85
CA GLU A 154 6.90 26.39 -0.54
C GLU A 154 5.45 25.94 -0.80
N ASP A 155 4.46 26.70 -0.30
CA ASP A 155 3.04 26.34 -0.46
C ASP A 155 2.53 26.45 -1.91
N ASN A 156 3.18 27.28 -2.75
CA ASN A 156 2.77 27.47 -4.14
C ASN A 156 3.63 26.71 -5.15
N PHE A 157 4.32 25.65 -4.73
CA PHE A 157 4.91 24.67 -5.62
C PHE A 157 4.35 23.29 -5.30
N TRP A 158 3.53 22.76 -6.21
CA TRP A 158 2.87 21.49 -5.97
C TRP A 158 3.66 20.34 -6.60
N ASP A 159 3.85 19.28 -5.82
CA ASP A 159 4.31 17.97 -6.29
C ASP A 159 3.42 16.83 -5.78
N MET A 160 3.42 15.72 -6.52
CA MET A 160 2.69 14.51 -6.14
C MET A 160 3.45 13.67 -5.10
N GLY A 161 4.73 13.97 -4.86
CA GLY A 161 5.63 13.20 -4.01
C GLY A 161 7.10 13.37 -4.43
N PRO A 162 7.97 12.41 -4.09
CA PRO A 162 9.39 12.46 -4.43
C PRO A 162 9.66 12.46 -5.95
N THR A 163 8.75 11.90 -6.76
CA THR A 163 8.85 11.82 -8.22
C THR A 163 7.50 12.09 -8.88
N GLY A 164 7.52 12.47 -10.16
CA GLY A 164 6.33 12.62 -11.01
C GLY A 164 5.99 14.07 -11.38
N PRO A 165 4.85 14.30 -12.07
CA PRO A 165 4.41 15.63 -12.49
C PRO A 165 4.32 16.64 -11.35
N CYS A 166 4.83 17.84 -11.59
CA CYS A 166 4.85 18.96 -10.65
C CYS A 166 4.90 20.33 -11.35
N GLY A 167 4.71 21.40 -10.57
CA GLY A 167 4.78 22.76 -11.09
C GLY A 167 4.41 23.84 -10.07
N PRO A 168 4.59 25.13 -10.42
CA PRO A 168 4.06 26.23 -9.64
C PRO A 168 2.53 26.12 -9.60
N CYS A 169 1.91 26.62 -8.54
CA CYS A 169 0.47 26.63 -8.41
C CYS A 169 -0.04 27.96 -7.84
N SER A 170 -1.35 28.12 -7.89
CA SER A 170 -2.06 29.22 -7.28
C SER A 170 -3.20 28.67 -6.43
N GLU A 171 -3.30 29.13 -5.19
CA GLU A 171 -4.34 28.66 -4.26
C GLU A 171 -5.36 29.74 -3.98
N ILE A 172 -6.63 29.36 -3.92
CA ILE A 172 -7.75 30.24 -3.63
C ILE A 172 -8.17 30.03 -2.17
N PHE A 173 -8.25 31.15 -1.46
CA PHE A 173 -8.63 31.22 -0.06
C PHE A 173 -9.95 31.95 0.13
N TYR A 174 -10.72 31.51 1.11
CA TYR A 174 -11.91 32.21 1.60
C TYR A 174 -11.67 32.80 3.00
N ASP A 175 -11.96 34.08 3.17
CA ASP A 175 -11.89 34.81 4.44
C ASP A 175 -13.17 34.58 5.28
N LEU A 176 -13.06 33.79 6.34
CA LEU A 176 -14.14 33.56 7.32
C LEU A 176 -14.44 34.82 8.17
N GLY A 177 -13.56 35.82 8.15
CA GLY A 177 -13.71 37.10 8.84
C GLY A 177 -12.73 37.27 10.01
N ALA A 178 -12.58 38.52 10.45
CA ALA A 178 -11.61 38.91 11.49
C ALA A 178 -11.83 38.28 12.87
N GLY A 179 -12.99 37.67 13.13
CA GLY A 179 -13.26 36.91 14.35
C GLY A 179 -12.58 35.53 14.40
N PHE A 180 -11.94 35.11 13.31
CA PHE A 180 -11.24 33.82 13.18
C PHE A 180 -9.73 34.01 13.01
N GLY A 181 -8.97 32.89 13.05
CA GLY A 181 -7.53 32.88 12.87
C GLY A 181 -6.72 33.05 14.16
N CYS A 182 -5.45 33.39 14.01
CA CYS A 182 -4.50 33.46 15.13
C CYS A 182 -4.57 34.78 15.95
N GLY A 183 -5.50 35.69 15.62
CA GLY A 183 -5.64 36.99 16.28
C GLY A 183 -4.52 37.99 15.98
N LYS A 184 -3.50 37.62 15.21
CA LYS A 184 -2.41 38.53 14.82
C LYS A 184 -2.84 39.47 13.69
N PRO A 185 -2.42 40.75 13.69
CA PRO A 185 -2.67 41.67 12.58
C PRO A 185 -2.12 41.20 11.24
N THR A 186 -1.08 40.37 11.26
CA THR A 186 -0.42 39.79 10.08
C THR A 186 -1.09 38.51 9.58
N CYS A 187 -2.25 38.13 10.11
CA CYS A 187 -2.99 36.96 9.64
C CYS A 187 -3.42 37.17 8.18
N ALA A 188 -2.89 36.33 7.28
CA ALA A 188 -3.08 36.38 5.83
C ALA A 188 -3.28 34.96 5.26
N PRO A 189 -3.62 34.79 3.98
CA PRO A 189 -3.55 33.49 3.30
C PRO A 189 -2.18 32.81 3.51
N GLY A 190 -2.16 31.50 3.76
CA GLY A 190 -0.92 30.76 4.08
C GLY A 190 -0.31 31.08 5.46
N CYS A 191 -1.08 31.63 6.40
CA CYS A 191 -0.54 31.99 7.72
C CYS A 191 -0.14 30.76 8.54
N ALA A 192 1.17 30.51 8.66
CA ALA A 192 1.74 29.42 9.47
C ALA A 192 1.29 29.44 10.95
N GLU A 193 0.99 30.61 11.53
CA GLU A 193 0.46 30.69 12.90
C GLU A 193 -0.94 30.10 13.03
N CYS A 194 -1.73 30.11 11.94
CA CYS A 194 -3.04 29.46 11.90
C CYS A 194 -2.96 27.94 11.63
N GLU A 195 -1.77 27.43 11.31
CA GLU A 195 -1.50 26.00 11.16
C GLU A 195 -1.00 25.35 12.45
N LYS A 196 -0.56 26.16 13.42
CA LYS A 196 -0.12 25.66 14.72
C LYS A 196 -1.26 24.97 15.48
N PRO A 197 -0.96 23.92 16.25
CA PRO A 197 -1.93 23.28 17.13
C PRO A 197 -2.62 24.30 18.05
N GLY A 198 -3.93 24.15 18.23
CA GLY A 198 -4.75 25.02 19.08
C GLY A 198 -5.58 26.07 18.33
N VAL A 199 -5.31 26.34 17.05
CA VAL A 199 -6.19 27.17 16.21
C VAL A 199 -7.22 26.28 15.51
N GLN A 200 -8.44 26.23 16.05
CA GLN A 200 -9.51 25.36 15.53
C GLN A 200 -10.00 25.77 14.14
N SER A 201 -10.05 27.07 13.88
CA SER A 201 -10.56 27.65 12.63
C SER A 201 -9.65 28.81 12.18
N PRO A 202 -8.86 28.62 11.10
CA PRO A 202 -8.01 29.67 10.56
C PRO A 202 -8.90 30.75 9.91
N ARG A 203 -8.43 31.99 9.81
CA ARG A 203 -9.20 33.06 9.16
C ARG A 203 -9.38 32.78 7.67
N TYR A 204 -8.30 32.41 7.01
CA TYR A 204 -8.27 32.09 5.59
C TYR A 204 -8.26 30.57 5.43
N ILE A 205 -9.23 30.04 4.68
CA ILE A 205 -9.33 28.62 4.35
C ILE A 205 -8.94 28.44 2.89
N GLU A 206 -7.85 27.73 2.63
CA GLU A 206 -7.57 27.21 1.30
C GLU A 206 -8.66 26.19 0.95
N PHE A 207 -9.22 26.29 -0.24
CA PHE A 207 -10.20 25.31 -0.69
C PHE A 207 -10.08 24.94 -2.16
N TRP A 208 -9.28 25.64 -2.97
CA TRP A 208 -9.03 25.28 -4.36
C TRP A 208 -7.60 25.61 -4.76
N ASN A 209 -6.83 24.58 -5.15
CA ASN A 209 -5.49 24.74 -5.71
C ASN A 209 -5.52 24.54 -7.24
N LEU A 210 -4.93 25.49 -7.98
CA LEU A 210 -4.74 25.50 -9.43
C LEU A 210 -3.26 25.23 -9.74
N VAL A 211 -2.92 23.99 -10.07
CA VAL A 211 -1.56 23.55 -10.38
C VAL A 211 -1.26 23.74 -11.86
N PHE A 212 -0.21 24.50 -12.14
CA PHE A 212 0.27 24.77 -13.48
C PHE A 212 1.40 23.78 -13.82
N GLN A 213 1.00 22.53 -14.06
CA GLN A 213 1.94 21.44 -14.30
C GLN A 213 2.78 21.71 -15.56
N GLN A 214 4.09 21.71 -15.38
CA GLN A 214 5.04 21.96 -16.47
C GLN A 214 6.34 21.17 -16.32
N TYR A 215 6.53 20.44 -15.22
CA TYR A 215 7.70 19.61 -14.98
C TYR A 215 7.31 18.19 -14.56
N ASP A 216 8.23 17.25 -14.78
CA ASP A 216 8.28 15.93 -14.18
C ASP A 216 9.56 15.82 -13.33
N ARG A 217 9.44 15.39 -12.07
CA ARG A 217 10.56 15.24 -11.15
C ARG A 217 11.06 13.79 -11.17
N ASP A 218 12.34 13.60 -11.48
CA ASP A 218 12.97 12.27 -11.44
C ASP A 218 13.43 11.87 -10.03
N GLN A 219 13.92 10.63 -9.89
CA GLN A 219 14.42 10.09 -8.62
C GLN A 219 15.62 10.85 -8.02
N SER A 220 16.36 11.61 -8.84
CA SER A 220 17.46 12.48 -8.38
C SER A 220 16.97 13.84 -7.89
N GLY A 221 15.68 14.14 -8.05
CA GLY A 221 15.06 15.43 -7.76
C GLY A 221 15.17 16.44 -8.89
N LYS A 222 15.71 16.06 -10.06
CA LYS A 222 15.85 16.94 -11.22
C LYS A 222 14.50 17.11 -11.92
N LEU A 223 14.21 18.35 -12.33
CA LEU A 223 12.99 18.70 -13.06
C LEU A 223 13.21 18.64 -14.58
N HIS A 224 12.37 17.87 -15.26
CA HIS A 224 12.32 17.76 -16.72
C HIS A 224 11.04 18.40 -17.25
N PRO A 225 11.07 19.20 -18.33
CA PRO A 225 9.84 19.77 -18.89
C PRO A 225 8.86 18.69 -19.34
N LEU A 226 7.57 18.87 -19.05
CA LEU A 226 6.52 18.01 -19.58
C LEU A 226 6.36 18.20 -21.10
N PRO A 227 5.89 17.18 -21.85
CA PRO A 227 5.66 17.29 -23.29
C PRO A 227 4.70 18.44 -23.66
N LYS A 228 3.73 18.72 -22.78
CA LYS A 228 2.81 19.85 -22.84
C LYS A 228 2.62 20.43 -21.44
N LYS A 229 2.40 21.74 -21.36
CA LYS A 229 1.92 22.37 -20.13
C LYS A 229 0.48 21.93 -19.89
N CYS A 230 0.18 21.53 -18.66
CA CYS A 230 -1.08 20.93 -18.29
C CYS A 230 -1.70 21.68 -17.11
N ILE A 231 -3.01 21.50 -16.92
CA ILE A 231 -3.71 21.98 -15.73
C ILE A 231 -4.17 20.78 -14.93
N ASP A 232 -3.86 20.84 -13.64
CA ASP A 232 -4.40 20.01 -12.59
C ASP A 232 -5.00 20.94 -11.55
N THR A 233 -6.26 20.75 -11.21
CA THR A 233 -6.85 21.49 -10.10
C THR A 233 -7.39 20.52 -9.06
N GLY A 234 -7.28 20.90 -7.80
CA GLY A 234 -7.93 20.20 -6.70
C GLY A 234 -8.69 21.16 -5.80
N MET A 235 -10.02 21.12 -5.86
CA MET A 235 -10.89 21.82 -4.93
C MET A 235 -11.40 20.85 -3.86
N GLY A 236 -11.16 21.19 -2.59
CA GLY A 236 -11.64 20.42 -1.45
C GLY A 236 -13.15 20.54 -1.32
N PHE A 237 -13.88 19.49 -1.70
CA PHE A 237 -15.34 19.49 -1.74
C PHE A 237 -15.95 19.76 -0.36
N GLU A 238 -15.46 19.08 0.68
CA GLU A 238 -15.89 19.27 2.07
C GLU A 238 -15.74 20.73 2.51
N ARG A 239 -14.65 21.40 2.10
CA ARG A 239 -14.39 22.80 2.45
C ARG A 239 -15.31 23.75 1.70
N LEU A 240 -15.57 23.50 0.41
CA LEU A 240 -16.56 24.28 -0.34
C LEU A 240 -17.97 24.15 0.27
N CYS A 241 -18.39 22.94 0.62
CA CYS A 241 -19.66 22.69 1.32
C CYS A 241 -19.74 23.46 2.64
N MET A 242 -18.68 23.44 3.43
CA MET A 242 -18.58 24.20 4.68
C MET A 242 -18.77 25.72 4.44
N ILE A 243 -18.07 26.27 3.45
CA ILE A 243 -18.13 27.70 3.11
C ILE A 243 -19.54 28.09 2.66
N LEU A 244 -20.13 27.34 1.73
CA LEU A 244 -21.47 27.61 1.19
C LEU A 244 -22.58 27.42 2.23
N ALA A 245 -22.37 26.57 3.22
CA ALA A 245 -23.28 26.38 4.35
C ALA A 245 -23.11 27.45 5.45
N GLY A 246 -22.13 28.36 5.31
CA GLY A 246 -21.80 29.37 6.33
C GLY A 246 -21.33 28.74 7.64
N LYS A 247 -20.67 27.58 7.58
CA LYS A 247 -20.13 26.85 8.73
C LYS A 247 -18.62 27.07 8.86
N THR A 248 -18.08 26.71 10.02
CA THR A 248 -16.64 26.82 10.34
C THR A 248 -15.96 25.47 10.45
N SER A 249 -16.72 24.39 10.25
CA SER A 249 -16.27 23.01 10.32
C SER A 249 -16.95 22.19 9.24
N ILE A 250 -16.17 21.38 8.52
CA ILE A 250 -16.68 20.42 7.52
C ILE A 250 -17.66 19.43 8.15
N PHE A 251 -17.49 19.15 9.45
CA PHE A 251 -18.31 18.22 10.21
C PHE A 251 -19.72 18.75 10.53
N ASP A 252 -19.97 20.04 10.27
CA ASP A 252 -21.28 20.68 10.46
C ASP A 252 -22.09 20.76 9.15
N THR A 253 -21.61 20.09 8.10
CA THR A 253 -22.29 19.96 6.80
C THR A 253 -23.10 18.67 6.74
N ASP A 254 -24.01 18.58 5.76
CA ASP A 254 -24.82 17.39 5.49
C ASP A 254 -23.97 16.12 5.22
N LEU A 255 -22.73 16.27 4.74
CA LEU A 255 -21.80 15.15 4.53
C LEU A 255 -21.49 14.35 5.80
N TYR A 256 -21.48 15.03 6.96
CA TYR A 256 -21.11 14.43 8.24
C TYR A 256 -22.24 14.46 9.26
N ARG A 257 -23.16 15.43 9.17
CA ARG A 257 -24.21 15.62 10.17
C ARG A 257 -25.11 14.39 10.29
N ASP A 258 -25.47 13.78 9.16
CA ASP A 258 -26.26 12.54 9.11
C ASP A 258 -25.56 11.38 9.85
N VAL A 259 -24.23 11.29 9.72
CA VAL A 259 -23.41 10.25 10.37
C VAL A 259 -23.26 10.54 11.87
N ILE A 260 -23.01 11.79 12.24
CA ILE A 260 -22.84 12.18 13.64
C ILE A 260 -24.17 12.10 14.40
N ASP A 261 -25.29 12.43 13.76
CA ASP A 261 -26.64 12.30 14.35
C ASP A 261 -27.07 10.85 14.53
N ALA A 262 -26.54 9.93 13.71
CA ALA A 262 -26.73 8.50 13.87
C ALA A 262 -25.91 7.89 15.02
N LEU A 263 -24.99 8.65 15.64
CA LEU A 263 -24.20 8.15 16.76
C LEU A 263 -25.08 7.94 18.01
N PRO A 264 -24.77 6.92 18.84
CA PRO A 264 -25.46 6.72 20.10
C PRO A 264 -25.36 7.95 21.02
N PRO A 265 -26.33 8.14 21.93
CA PRO A 265 -26.18 9.13 22.99
C PRO A 265 -25.01 8.76 23.90
N THR A 266 -24.20 9.75 24.27
CA THR A 266 -23.06 9.55 25.19
C THR A 266 -23.58 9.25 26.59
N LYS A 267 -23.11 8.15 27.20
CA LYS A 267 -23.45 7.77 28.58
C LYS A 267 -22.19 7.88 29.44
N ASP A 268 -22.31 8.50 30.61
CA ASP A 268 -21.29 8.48 31.67
C ASP A 268 -19.85 8.81 31.22
N SER A 269 -19.68 9.73 30.26
CA SER A 269 -18.36 10.15 29.79
C SER A 269 -17.78 11.24 30.69
N LYS A 270 -16.54 11.05 31.13
CA LYS A 270 -15.76 12.06 31.87
C LYS A 270 -15.26 13.21 30.99
N LEU A 271 -15.44 13.10 29.67
CA LEU A 271 -14.99 14.08 28.69
C LEU A 271 -15.86 15.34 28.71
N SER A 272 -15.23 16.50 28.54
CA SER A 272 -15.90 17.78 28.29
C SER A 272 -16.71 17.75 26.98
N LYS A 273 -17.58 18.74 26.78
CA LYS A 273 -18.39 18.84 25.55
C LYS A 273 -17.52 18.90 24.29
N ASP A 274 -16.40 19.62 24.35
CA ASP A 274 -15.50 19.82 23.22
C ASP A 274 -14.73 18.55 22.89
N GLU A 275 -14.21 17.86 23.91
CA GLU A 275 -13.56 16.55 23.75
C GLU A 275 -14.51 15.51 23.16
N ARG A 276 -15.78 15.48 23.63
CA ARG A 276 -16.79 14.60 23.04
C ARG A 276 -16.98 14.90 21.56
N GLY A 277 -17.05 16.18 21.20
CA GLY A 277 -17.13 16.62 19.81
C GLY A 277 -15.95 16.15 18.96
N VAL A 278 -14.72 16.18 19.48
CA VAL A 278 -13.52 15.68 18.78
C VAL A 278 -13.68 14.20 18.43
N HIS A 279 -14.05 13.36 19.41
CA HIS A 279 -14.22 11.92 19.19
C HIS A 279 -15.36 11.60 18.23
N GLN A 280 -16.48 12.32 18.31
CA GLN A 280 -17.60 12.16 17.38
C GLN A 280 -17.18 12.46 15.93
N ARG A 281 -16.37 13.51 15.71
CA ARG A 281 -15.83 13.87 14.40
C ARG A 281 -14.85 12.82 13.86
N ILE A 282 -13.96 12.31 14.72
CA ILE A 282 -13.05 11.20 14.38
C ILE A 282 -13.84 9.98 13.92
N ILE A 283 -14.89 9.60 14.64
CA ILE A 283 -15.73 8.45 14.28
C ILE A 283 -16.38 8.66 12.91
N ALA A 284 -16.99 9.83 12.66
CA ALA A 284 -17.69 10.10 11.42
C ALA A 284 -16.76 10.10 10.19
N ASP A 285 -15.58 10.71 10.31
CA ASP A 285 -14.56 10.71 9.26
C ASP A 285 -14.07 9.30 8.93
N HIS A 286 -13.62 8.57 9.95
CA HIS A 286 -13.05 7.25 9.75
C HIS A 286 -14.10 6.23 9.30
N ALA A 287 -15.37 6.39 9.70
CA ALA A 287 -16.46 5.58 9.17
C ALA A 287 -16.61 5.77 7.66
N ARG A 288 -16.64 7.02 7.16
CA ARG A 288 -16.65 7.31 5.71
C ARG A 288 -15.48 6.67 4.98
N ALA A 289 -14.26 6.81 5.52
CA ALA A 289 -13.07 6.21 4.93
C ALA A 289 -13.14 4.67 4.89
N CYS A 290 -13.54 4.02 5.99
CA CYS A 290 -13.63 2.58 6.09
C CYS A 290 -14.67 1.98 5.13
N VAL A 291 -15.83 2.63 4.98
CA VAL A 291 -16.87 2.19 4.03
C VAL A 291 -16.32 2.14 2.61
N PHE A 292 -15.64 3.20 2.17
CA PHE A 292 -15.05 3.23 0.83
C PHE A 292 -13.92 2.22 0.65
N LEU A 293 -13.04 2.07 1.62
CA LEU A 293 -11.94 1.10 1.56
C LEU A 293 -12.47 -0.32 1.36
N VAL A 294 -13.48 -0.72 2.14
CA VAL A 294 -14.09 -2.05 2.00
C VAL A 294 -14.90 -2.16 0.71
N ALA A 295 -15.57 -1.08 0.27
CA ALA A 295 -16.26 -1.03 -1.02
C ALA A 295 -15.29 -1.25 -2.20
N ASP A 296 -14.09 -0.67 -2.14
CA ASP A 296 -13.03 -0.81 -3.13
C ASP A 296 -12.22 -2.13 -2.96
N GLY A 297 -12.65 -3.03 -2.07
CA GLY A 297 -12.12 -4.39 -1.94
C GLY A 297 -10.98 -4.56 -0.94
N VAL A 298 -10.68 -3.55 -0.13
CA VAL A 298 -9.69 -3.67 0.95
C VAL A 298 -10.28 -4.47 2.10
N VAL A 299 -9.54 -5.49 2.55
CA VAL A 299 -9.90 -6.35 3.68
C VAL A 299 -8.96 -6.05 4.86
N PRO A 300 -9.46 -6.01 6.12
CA PRO A 300 -8.61 -5.80 7.28
C PRO A 300 -7.45 -6.81 7.37
N SER A 301 -6.21 -6.33 7.48
CA SER A 301 -5.01 -7.16 7.57
C SER A 301 -3.91 -6.48 8.40
N ASN A 302 -2.82 -7.18 8.71
CA ASN A 302 -1.70 -6.60 9.48
C ASN A 302 -0.67 -5.86 8.60
N THR A 303 -0.88 -5.77 7.29
CA THR A 303 0.08 -5.17 6.34
C THR A 303 -0.61 -4.26 5.32
N ASP A 304 0.16 -3.36 4.70
CA ASP A 304 -0.24 -2.53 3.57
C ASP A 304 -1.59 -1.80 3.77
N ARG A 305 -2.51 -1.92 2.80
CA ARG A 305 -3.82 -1.25 2.80
C ARG A 305 -4.73 -1.78 3.91
N GLY A 306 -4.66 -3.08 4.18
CA GLY A 306 -5.47 -3.71 5.22
C GLY A 306 -5.06 -3.25 6.61
N TYR A 307 -3.78 -2.92 6.82
CA TYR A 307 -3.30 -2.28 8.05
C TYR A 307 -3.94 -0.91 8.24
N VAL A 308 -3.97 -0.09 7.19
CA VAL A 308 -4.57 1.26 7.25
C VAL A 308 -6.06 1.19 7.54
N LEU A 309 -6.80 0.28 6.91
CA LEU A 309 -8.20 0.04 7.22
C LEU A 309 -8.40 -0.32 8.70
N ARG A 310 -7.57 -1.23 9.24
CA ARG A 310 -7.58 -1.55 10.68
C ARG A 310 -7.30 -0.33 11.54
N PHE A 311 -6.29 0.44 11.19
CA PHE A 311 -5.90 1.62 11.96
C PHE A 311 -7.05 2.62 12.10
N LEU A 312 -7.70 3.00 10.99
CA LEU A 312 -8.84 3.92 10.98
C LEU A 312 -10.02 3.37 11.78
N ALA A 313 -10.41 2.11 11.52
CA ALA A 313 -11.52 1.47 12.22
C ALA A 313 -11.25 1.42 13.74
N ARG A 314 -10.06 0.98 14.14
CA ARG A 314 -9.68 0.86 15.56
C ARG A 314 -9.61 2.21 16.27
N ARG A 315 -9.15 3.26 15.60
CA ARG A 315 -9.17 4.64 16.13
C ARG A 315 -10.59 5.17 16.33
N ALA A 316 -11.51 4.86 15.42
CA ALA A 316 -12.94 5.16 15.59
C ALA A 316 -13.56 4.36 16.75
N ILE A 317 -13.30 3.05 16.83
CA ILE A 317 -13.80 2.18 17.91
C ILE A 317 -13.30 2.64 19.28
N ARG A 318 -12.02 3.02 19.39
CA ARG A 318 -11.46 3.62 20.62
C ARG A 318 -12.22 4.89 21.00
N SER A 319 -12.45 5.78 20.05
CA SER A 319 -13.20 7.02 20.27
C SER A 319 -14.61 6.74 20.77
N GLY A 320 -15.30 5.74 20.21
CA GLY A 320 -16.61 5.30 20.72
C GLY A 320 -16.57 4.77 22.14
N LYS A 321 -15.51 4.02 22.50
CA LYS A 321 -15.32 3.53 23.88
C LYS A 321 -15.14 4.67 24.88
N LEU A 322 -14.40 5.73 24.54
CA LEU A 322 -14.25 6.92 25.39
C LEU A 322 -15.56 7.71 25.57
N LEU A 323 -16.45 7.62 24.58
CA LEU A 323 -17.80 8.20 24.61
C LEU A 323 -18.84 7.32 25.32
N GLY A 324 -18.46 6.10 25.72
CA GLY A 324 -19.37 5.14 26.35
C GLY A 324 -20.34 4.48 25.38
N TYR A 325 -19.99 4.38 24.09
CA TYR A 325 -20.84 3.74 23.08
C TYR A 325 -20.88 2.22 23.23
N PRO A 326 -22.04 1.58 23.00
CA PRO A 326 -22.20 0.15 23.11
C PRO A 326 -21.42 -0.60 22.02
N GLU A 327 -21.10 -1.86 22.26
CA GLU A 327 -20.49 -2.74 21.26
C GLU A 327 -21.35 -2.83 19.98
N GLY A 328 -20.69 -2.94 18.83
CA GLY A 328 -21.32 -2.99 17.52
C GLY A 328 -21.77 -1.62 17.00
N PHE A 329 -21.45 -0.51 17.68
CA PHE A 329 -21.93 0.81 17.23
C PHE A 329 -21.30 1.18 15.89
N PHE A 330 -20.05 0.79 15.65
CA PHE A 330 -19.31 1.23 14.47
C PHE A 330 -19.88 0.58 13.21
N SER A 331 -20.09 -0.74 13.23
CA SER A 331 -20.75 -1.44 12.12
C SER A 331 -22.18 -0.95 11.86
N ARG A 332 -22.93 -0.56 12.91
CA ARG A 332 -24.29 0.03 12.78
C ARG A 332 -24.33 1.41 12.12
N LEU A 333 -23.20 2.11 11.98
CA LEU A 333 -23.14 3.38 11.25
C LEU A 333 -23.13 3.21 9.73
N THR A 334 -22.86 2.01 9.22
CA THR A 334 -22.73 1.74 7.78
C THR A 334 -23.91 2.30 6.96
N PRO A 335 -25.19 2.09 7.33
CA PRO A 335 -26.31 2.61 6.55
C PRO A 335 -26.37 4.14 6.52
N ALA A 336 -26.01 4.80 7.63
CA ALA A 336 -25.99 6.28 7.70
C ALA A 336 -24.88 6.85 6.80
N VAL A 337 -23.71 6.21 6.79
CA VAL A 337 -22.59 6.60 5.92
C VAL A 337 -22.92 6.38 4.45
N ILE A 338 -23.49 5.22 4.08
CA ILE A 338 -23.94 4.96 2.72
C ILE A 338 -25.02 5.97 2.31
N GLY A 339 -25.94 6.29 3.22
CA GLY A 339 -26.99 7.29 3.01
C GLY A 339 -26.42 8.67 2.66
N SER A 340 -25.46 9.18 3.46
CA SER A 340 -24.88 10.51 3.22
C SER A 340 -24.08 10.60 1.92
N LEU A 341 -23.60 9.47 1.41
CA LEU A 341 -22.80 9.37 0.18
C LEU A 341 -23.60 8.95 -1.07
N ALA A 342 -24.83 8.46 -0.91
CA ALA A 342 -25.60 7.81 -1.97
C ALA A 342 -25.87 8.69 -3.19
N SER A 343 -25.85 10.01 -3.04
CA SER A 343 -26.04 10.96 -4.16
C SER A 343 -24.87 10.99 -5.14
N GLY A 344 -23.65 10.78 -4.66
CA GLY A 344 -22.44 10.71 -5.49
C GLY A 344 -22.06 9.29 -5.87
N TYR A 345 -22.43 8.31 -5.03
CA TYR A 345 -21.93 6.94 -5.09
C TYR A 345 -23.05 5.90 -4.87
N PRO A 346 -24.06 5.83 -5.76
CA PRO A 346 -25.18 4.90 -5.61
C PRO A 346 -24.75 3.42 -5.55
N GLU A 347 -23.59 3.09 -6.13
CA GLU A 347 -22.98 1.76 -6.13
C GLU A 347 -22.63 1.25 -4.72
N LEU A 348 -22.44 2.14 -3.73
CA LEU A 348 -22.15 1.75 -2.35
C LEU A 348 -23.25 0.89 -1.73
N ARG A 349 -24.50 1.02 -2.20
CA ARG A 349 -25.62 0.18 -1.75
C ARG A 349 -25.37 -1.31 -2.00
N GLY A 350 -24.65 -1.66 -3.05
CA GLY A 350 -24.27 -3.05 -3.35
C GLY A 350 -23.19 -3.61 -2.44
N ALA A 351 -22.49 -2.75 -1.67
CA ALA A 351 -21.41 -3.14 -0.79
C ALA A 351 -21.84 -3.25 0.69
N ASP A 352 -23.07 -2.87 1.05
CA ASP A 352 -23.55 -2.73 2.44
C ASP A 352 -23.27 -3.97 3.30
N GLU A 353 -23.76 -5.15 2.89
CA GLU A 353 -23.56 -6.39 3.65
C GLU A 353 -22.09 -6.78 3.82
N ARG A 354 -21.25 -6.48 2.82
CA ARG A 354 -19.82 -6.78 2.89
C ARG A 354 -19.12 -5.83 3.85
N VAL A 355 -19.43 -4.54 3.76
CA VAL A 355 -18.90 -3.49 4.63
C VAL A 355 -19.30 -3.76 6.08
N GLN A 356 -20.59 -3.97 6.32
CA GLN A 356 -21.11 -4.21 7.66
C GLN A 356 -20.45 -5.44 8.32
N ARG A 357 -20.36 -6.57 7.59
CA ARG A 357 -19.68 -7.78 8.10
C ARG A 357 -18.20 -7.56 8.41
N ALA A 358 -17.48 -6.87 7.53
CA ALA A 358 -16.06 -6.59 7.73
C ALA A 358 -15.82 -5.71 8.97
N LEU A 359 -16.62 -4.64 9.13
CA LEU A 359 -16.49 -3.73 10.27
C LEU A 359 -16.96 -4.38 11.58
N GLU A 360 -18.00 -5.21 11.55
CA GLU A 360 -18.46 -5.96 12.71
C GLU A 360 -17.41 -6.95 13.20
N ALA A 361 -16.78 -7.69 12.28
CA ALA A 361 -15.71 -8.62 12.61
C ALA A 361 -14.50 -7.91 13.23
N GLU A 362 -14.10 -6.77 12.66
CA GLU A 362 -12.97 -5.98 13.19
C GLU A 362 -13.32 -5.34 14.55
N GLU A 363 -14.53 -4.81 14.74
CA GLU A 363 -14.98 -4.24 16.01
C GLU A 363 -14.97 -5.28 17.14
N ARG A 364 -15.49 -6.47 16.86
CA ARG A 364 -15.49 -7.60 17.80
C ARG A 364 -14.07 -8.06 18.15
N GLN A 365 -13.23 -8.23 17.13
CA GLN A 365 -11.85 -8.67 17.32
C GLN A 365 -11.05 -7.64 18.13
N PHE A 366 -11.22 -6.36 17.82
CA PHE A 366 -10.47 -5.29 18.46
C PHE A 366 -10.97 -4.96 19.87
N GLY A 367 -12.28 -5.08 20.17
CA GLY A 367 -12.84 -4.74 21.48
C GLY A 367 -12.12 -5.43 22.65
N ALA A 368 -11.83 -6.73 22.51
CA ALA A 368 -11.08 -7.51 23.49
C ALA A 368 -9.61 -7.06 23.61
N THR A 369 -8.96 -6.79 22.48
CA THR A 369 -7.58 -6.29 22.42
C THR A 369 -7.45 -4.90 23.04
N LEU A 370 -8.38 -4.00 22.73
CA LEU A 370 -8.43 -2.63 23.24
C LEU A 370 -8.55 -2.61 24.76
N ALA A 371 -9.42 -3.45 25.34
CA ALA A 371 -9.57 -3.52 26.79
C ALA A 371 -8.25 -3.89 27.49
N ARG A 372 -7.59 -4.98 27.05
CA ARG A 372 -6.32 -5.42 27.65
C ARG A 372 -5.18 -4.45 27.39
N GLY A 373 -5.02 -4.01 26.15
CA GLY A 373 -3.94 -3.12 25.74
C GLY A 373 -4.01 -1.74 26.38
N SER A 374 -5.20 -1.15 26.52
CA SER A 374 -5.36 0.15 27.19
C SER A 374 -5.04 0.10 28.68
N THR A 375 -5.44 -0.97 29.39
CA THR A 375 -5.08 -1.13 30.80
C THR A 375 -3.56 -1.24 30.97
N LEU A 376 -2.91 -2.10 30.18
CA LEU A 376 -1.47 -2.29 30.24
C LEU A 376 -0.70 -1.00 29.89
N LEU A 377 -1.12 -0.31 28.84
CA LEU A 377 -0.49 0.96 28.46
C LEU A 377 -0.65 2.02 29.55
N ALA A 378 -1.83 2.15 30.17
CA ALA A 378 -2.05 3.08 31.28
C ALA A 378 -1.09 2.78 32.45
N GLU A 379 -0.96 1.52 32.87
CA GLU A 379 -0.02 1.11 33.92
C GLU A 379 1.44 1.47 33.57
N ARG A 380 1.84 1.27 32.31
CA ARG A 380 3.20 1.61 31.84
C ARG A 380 3.44 3.11 31.82
N LEU A 381 2.46 3.91 31.39
CA LEU A 381 2.54 5.37 31.39
C LEU A 381 2.59 5.94 32.80
N ASP A 382 1.81 5.40 33.74
CA ASP A 382 1.84 5.83 35.15
C ASP A 382 3.17 5.48 35.81
N ALA A 383 3.73 4.29 35.55
CA ALA A 383 5.05 3.90 36.02
C ALA A 383 6.17 4.78 35.45
N LEU A 384 6.06 5.24 34.19
CA LEU A 384 7.01 6.16 33.56
C LEU A 384 6.92 7.56 34.19
N ARG A 385 5.70 8.07 34.37
CA ARG A 385 5.45 9.37 35.02
C ARG A 385 5.99 9.40 36.44
N ALA A 386 5.81 8.32 37.21
CA ALA A 386 6.37 8.20 38.55
C ALA A 386 7.91 8.28 38.58
N LYS A 387 8.58 7.92 37.47
CA LYS A 387 10.03 8.02 37.28
C LYS A 387 10.48 9.32 36.62
N GLY A 388 9.57 10.23 36.28
CA GLY A 388 9.88 11.48 35.57
C GLY A 388 10.31 11.28 34.11
N ALA A 389 10.14 10.09 33.54
CA ALA A 389 10.49 9.79 32.15
C ALA A 389 9.39 10.31 31.20
N ARG A 390 9.80 10.84 30.04
CA ARG A 390 8.90 11.40 29.02
C ARG A 390 8.85 10.59 27.73
N GLU A 391 9.51 9.43 27.70
CA GLU A 391 9.58 8.57 26.53
C GLU A 391 9.30 7.12 26.93
N LEU A 392 8.37 6.48 26.22
CA LEU A 392 8.03 5.06 26.33
C LEU A 392 9.04 4.25 25.50
N PRO A 393 9.77 3.30 26.11
CA PRO A 393 10.72 2.47 25.37
C PRO A 393 10.08 1.72 24.22
N GLY A 394 10.78 1.65 23.09
CA GLY A 394 10.28 0.99 21.88
C GLY A 394 9.99 -0.51 22.07
N SER A 395 10.71 -1.17 22.98
CA SER A 395 10.47 -2.56 23.36
C SER A 395 9.10 -2.78 24.02
N VAL A 396 8.59 -1.81 24.78
CA VAL A 396 7.25 -1.86 25.39
C VAL A 396 6.17 -1.64 24.35
N ALA A 397 6.38 -0.70 23.42
CA ALA A 397 5.50 -0.51 22.28
C ALA A 397 5.46 -1.76 21.38
N PHE A 398 6.61 -2.44 21.22
CA PHE A 398 6.72 -3.70 20.50
C PHE A 398 6.00 -4.83 21.22
N GLU A 399 6.14 -4.97 22.54
CA GLU A 399 5.41 -5.95 23.35
C GLU A 399 3.90 -5.77 23.24
N LEU A 400 3.41 -4.52 23.33
CA LEU A 400 2.00 -4.18 23.13
C LEU A 400 1.48 -4.63 21.76
N TYR A 401 2.29 -4.42 20.72
CA TYR A 401 1.96 -4.82 19.36
C TYR A 401 2.02 -6.34 19.17
N ASP A 402 3.14 -6.97 19.49
CA ASP A 402 3.43 -8.38 19.20
C ASP A 402 2.64 -9.34 20.08
N THR A 403 2.66 -9.11 21.40
CA THR A 403 2.04 -10.01 22.38
C THR A 403 0.54 -9.77 22.51
N TYR A 404 0.13 -8.49 22.50
CA TYR A 404 -1.25 -8.10 22.81
C TYR A 404 -2.06 -7.67 21.60
N GLY A 405 -1.43 -7.52 20.42
CA GLY A 405 -2.10 -7.08 19.19
C GLY A 405 -2.50 -5.61 19.20
N PHE A 406 -1.97 -4.81 20.13
CA PHE A 406 -2.31 -3.41 20.34
C PHE A 406 -1.51 -2.51 19.39
N PRO A 407 -2.15 -1.81 18.43
CA PRO A 407 -1.44 -1.09 17.37
C PRO A 407 -0.51 0.01 17.90
N VAL A 408 0.70 0.08 17.33
CA VAL A 408 1.70 1.11 17.70
C VAL A 408 1.18 2.53 17.48
N ASP A 409 0.38 2.77 16.43
CA ASP A 409 -0.21 4.09 16.18
C ASP A 409 -1.19 4.52 17.30
N LEU A 410 -1.97 3.58 17.84
CA LEU A 410 -2.83 3.86 18.99
C LEU A 410 -2.03 4.03 20.26
N THR A 411 -0.96 3.26 20.45
CA THR A 411 -0.01 3.48 21.55
C THR A 411 0.55 4.90 21.48
N ARG A 412 0.96 5.36 20.29
CA ARG A 412 1.50 6.70 20.05
C ARG A 412 0.48 7.78 20.38
N GLU A 413 -0.75 7.62 19.92
CA GLU A 413 -1.83 8.57 20.19
C GLU A 413 -2.12 8.69 21.70
N ILE A 414 -2.27 7.55 22.39
CA ILE A 414 -2.55 7.52 23.83
C ILE A 414 -1.38 8.07 24.64
N ALA A 415 -0.14 7.74 24.25
CA ALA A 415 1.05 8.26 24.90
C ALA A 415 1.16 9.79 24.72
N ALA A 416 0.88 10.31 23.52
CA ALA A 416 0.88 11.74 23.24
C ALA A 416 -0.18 12.50 24.05
N GLU A 417 -1.40 11.96 24.19
CA GLU A 417 -2.44 12.49 25.10
C GLU A 417 -1.95 12.54 26.56
N ALA A 418 -1.06 11.62 26.93
CA ALA A 418 -0.43 11.56 28.24
C ALA A 418 0.83 12.44 28.39
N GLY A 419 1.26 13.14 27.33
CA GLY A 419 2.49 13.94 27.30
C GLY A 419 3.79 13.12 27.22
N VAL A 420 3.71 11.90 26.69
CA VAL A 420 4.82 10.93 26.58
C VAL A 420 5.06 10.61 25.10
N SER A 421 6.32 10.66 24.65
CA SER A 421 6.73 10.20 23.31
C SER A 421 6.94 8.68 23.29
N ILE A 422 7.04 8.08 22.10
CA ILE A 422 7.46 6.69 21.94
C ILE A 422 8.80 6.67 21.23
N ASP A 423 9.73 5.86 21.74
CA ASP A 423 10.95 5.51 21.04
C ASP A 423 10.62 4.60 19.83
N MET A 424 10.40 5.22 18.69
CA MET A 424 10.13 4.51 17.44
C MET A 424 11.35 3.79 16.88
N ALA A 425 12.57 4.24 17.21
CA ALA A 425 13.80 3.58 16.77
C ALA A 425 13.91 2.21 17.44
N GLY A 426 13.79 2.15 18.77
CA GLY A 426 13.79 0.90 19.52
C GLY A 426 12.63 -0.04 19.16
N TYR A 427 11.47 0.50 18.75
CA TYR A 427 10.36 -0.31 18.23
C TYR A 427 10.75 -1.03 16.94
N HIS A 428 11.35 -0.31 15.98
CA HIS A 428 11.79 -0.89 14.72
C HIS A 428 12.94 -1.88 14.92
N GLU A 429 13.87 -1.60 15.82
CA GLU A 429 14.94 -2.54 16.20
C GLU A 429 14.36 -3.86 16.75
N ALA A 430 13.35 -3.77 17.64
CA ALA A 430 12.69 -4.96 18.18
C ALA A 430 11.93 -5.76 17.11
N MET A 431 11.28 -5.07 16.16
CA MET A 431 10.63 -5.68 15.00
C MET A 431 11.63 -6.43 14.10
N GLU A 432 12.77 -5.81 13.77
CA GLU A 432 13.81 -6.45 12.96
C GLU A 432 14.45 -7.64 13.70
N ALA A 433 14.73 -7.49 14.99
CA ALA A 433 15.23 -8.60 15.79
C ALA A 433 14.25 -9.78 15.83
N GLN A 434 12.93 -9.54 15.85
CA GLN A 434 11.92 -10.60 15.73
C GLN A 434 11.95 -11.25 14.35
N ARG A 435 12.05 -10.46 13.27
CA ARG A 435 12.16 -10.98 11.90
C ARG A 435 13.40 -11.86 11.73
N GLU A 436 14.53 -11.42 12.27
CA GLU A 436 15.78 -12.19 12.27
C GLU A 436 15.66 -13.48 13.07
N ARG A 437 15.05 -13.44 14.28
CA ARG A 437 14.77 -14.66 15.06
C ARG A 437 13.86 -15.62 14.31
N ALA A 438 12.82 -15.13 13.64
CA ALA A 438 11.91 -15.95 12.84
C ALA A 438 12.62 -16.58 11.62
N ARG A 439 13.51 -15.83 10.96
CA ARG A 439 14.39 -16.33 9.89
C ARG A 439 15.37 -17.39 10.42
N ALA A 440 16.00 -17.13 11.56
CA ALA A 440 16.94 -18.04 12.20
C ALA A 440 16.28 -19.33 12.70
N ASP A 441 15.07 -19.27 13.27
CA ASP A 441 14.29 -20.45 13.67
C ASP A 441 13.82 -21.26 12.46
N ALA A 442 13.40 -20.58 11.38
CA ALA A 442 13.09 -21.22 10.10
C ALA A 442 14.32 -21.91 9.48
N MET A 443 15.52 -21.32 9.63
CA MET A 443 16.79 -21.92 9.23
C MET A 443 17.21 -23.07 10.15
N SER A 444 17.00 -22.99 11.47
CA SER A 444 17.43 -24.04 12.41
C SER A 444 16.65 -25.35 12.28
N LYS A 445 15.40 -25.28 11.79
CA LYS A 445 14.55 -26.44 11.50
C LYS A 445 14.90 -27.13 10.18
N ARG A 446 15.75 -26.53 9.35
CA ARG A 446 16.41 -27.19 8.23
C ARG A 446 17.75 -27.73 8.76
N GLY A 447 17.96 -29.04 8.74
CA GLY A 447 19.25 -29.65 9.12
C GLY A 447 20.34 -29.32 8.10
N GLU A 448 20.72 -28.04 7.99
CA GLU A 448 21.64 -27.51 6.98
C GLU A 448 23.10 -27.63 7.42
N VAL A 449 23.93 -27.98 6.45
CA VAL A 449 25.39 -27.82 6.50
C VAL A 449 25.68 -26.31 6.52
N ARG A 450 26.22 -25.80 7.65
CA ARG A 450 26.57 -24.39 7.82
C ARG A 450 27.86 -24.09 7.04
N VAL A 451 27.72 -23.82 5.74
CA VAL A 451 28.80 -23.25 4.94
C VAL A 451 28.59 -21.75 4.81
N THR A 452 29.57 -20.96 5.24
CA THR A 452 29.55 -19.50 5.05
C THR A 452 29.54 -19.19 3.55
N ARG A 453 28.73 -18.22 3.15
CA ARG A 453 28.59 -17.84 1.75
C ARG A 453 29.94 -17.34 1.20
N PRO A 454 30.43 -17.89 0.06
CA PRO A 454 31.69 -17.46 -0.51
C PRO A 454 31.71 -15.98 -0.90
N ALA A 455 32.90 -15.37 -0.88
CA ALA A 455 33.12 -14.07 -1.50
C ALA A 455 32.92 -14.17 -3.02
N ALA A 456 32.24 -13.19 -3.61
CA ALA A 456 31.96 -13.16 -5.05
C ALA A 456 33.27 -13.19 -5.87
N GLY A 457 33.44 -14.19 -6.72
CA GLY A 457 34.57 -14.31 -7.65
C GLY A 457 34.16 -14.22 -9.13
N ASP A 458 35.15 -14.16 -10.03
CA ASP A 458 34.99 -14.05 -11.49
C ASP A 458 34.65 -15.38 -12.20
N ALA A 459 34.35 -16.45 -11.46
CA ALA A 459 34.02 -17.76 -12.05
C ALA A 459 32.75 -17.73 -12.93
N ALA A 460 32.76 -18.54 -13.99
CA ALA A 460 31.73 -18.61 -15.02
C ALA A 460 30.32 -18.98 -14.49
N ARG A 461 29.28 -18.69 -15.29
CA ARG A 461 27.86 -18.95 -14.98
C ARG A 461 27.57 -20.46 -15.03
N SER A 462 26.89 -21.01 -14.02
CA SER A 462 26.35 -22.37 -14.05
C SER A 462 25.14 -22.45 -14.99
N THR A 463 25.12 -23.44 -15.89
CA THR A 463 23.97 -23.75 -16.75
C THR A 463 23.12 -24.83 -16.09
N PHE A 464 21.85 -24.53 -15.82
CA PHE A 464 20.91 -25.51 -15.27
C PHE A 464 20.31 -26.36 -16.40
N VAL A 465 20.43 -27.68 -16.29
CA VAL A 465 19.92 -28.65 -17.27
C VAL A 465 18.96 -29.67 -16.65
N GLY A 466 18.52 -29.41 -15.41
CA GLY A 466 17.74 -30.34 -14.60
C GLY A 466 16.24 -30.39 -14.91
N TYR A 467 15.76 -29.68 -15.93
CA TYR A 467 14.37 -29.81 -16.39
C TYR A 467 14.13 -31.21 -16.99
N ASP A 468 15.04 -31.65 -17.88
CA ASP A 468 14.84 -32.87 -18.67
C ASP A 468 15.60 -34.08 -18.11
N ARG A 469 16.68 -33.86 -17.36
CA ARG A 469 17.57 -34.94 -16.87
C ARG A 469 17.92 -34.80 -15.38
N LEU A 470 18.21 -35.93 -14.74
CA LEU A 470 18.66 -36.01 -13.34
C LEU A 470 20.15 -36.27 -13.19
N GLU A 471 20.80 -36.64 -14.30
CA GLU A 471 22.21 -37.01 -14.35
C GLU A 471 22.90 -36.16 -15.41
N ASN A 472 24.11 -35.70 -15.13
CA ASN A 472 24.90 -34.92 -16.08
C ASN A 472 26.40 -35.06 -15.80
N ARG A 473 27.22 -35.12 -16.84
CA ARG A 473 28.68 -35.05 -16.70
C ARG A 473 29.14 -33.61 -16.87
N SER A 474 29.90 -33.08 -15.91
CA SER A 474 30.35 -31.68 -15.89
C SER A 474 31.75 -31.54 -15.30
N ALA A 475 32.43 -30.44 -15.62
CA ALA A 475 33.63 -30.00 -14.91
C ALA A 475 33.26 -29.25 -13.61
N ILE A 476 34.16 -29.33 -12.63
CA ILE A 476 34.14 -28.49 -11.42
C ILE A 476 34.71 -27.12 -11.76
N ALA A 477 33.90 -26.08 -11.61
CA ALA A 477 34.26 -24.70 -11.88
C ALA A 477 34.95 -24.03 -10.68
N ALA A 478 34.49 -24.35 -9.46
CA ALA A 478 35.05 -23.81 -8.22
C ALA A 478 34.75 -24.72 -7.02
N LEU A 479 35.58 -24.62 -6.00
CA LEU A 479 35.43 -25.29 -4.71
C LEU A 479 35.61 -24.30 -3.58
N PHE A 480 34.82 -24.46 -2.51
CA PHE A 480 34.93 -23.66 -1.29
C PHE A 480 34.89 -24.55 -0.06
N ASP A 481 35.66 -24.20 0.97
CA ASP A 481 35.61 -24.87 2.26
C ASP A 481 34.35 -24.49 3.08
N ALA A 482 34.22 -25.04 4.28
CA ALA A 482 33.11 -24.73 5.19
C ALA A 482 33.07 -23.25 5.63
N GLY A 483 34.22 -22.56 5.60
CA GLY A 483 34.34 -21.13 5.89
C GLY A 483 33.99 -20.23 4.70
N GLY A 484 33.68 -20.79 3.54
CA GLY A 484 33.41 -20.05 2.30
C GLY A 484 34.67 -19.56 1.59
N ALA A 485 35.86 -19.98 2.02
CA ALA A 485 37.11 -19.62 1.37
C ALA A 485 37.33 -20.50 0.12
N PRO A 486 37.81 -19.93 -1.00
CA PRO A 486 38.13 -20.71 -2.19
C PRO A 486 39.27 -21.67 -1.90
N VAL A 487 39.14 -22.91 -2.38
CA VAL A 487 40.14 -23.96 -2.23
C VAL A 487 40.37 -24.66 -3.57
N GLU A 488 41.58 -25.15 -3.81
CA GLU A 488 41.88 -25.92 -5.03
C GLU A 488 41.34 -27.36 -4.97
N ARG A 489 41.12 -27.88 -3.76
CA ARG A 489 40.77 -29.28 -3.52
C ARG A 489 39.96 -29.48 -2.24
N LEU A 490 38.93 -30.33 -2.29
CA LEU A 490 38.17 -30.81 -1.13
C LEU A 490 38.51 -32.28 -0.85
N GLU A 491 38.97 -32.56 0.37
CA GLU A 491 39.37 -33.90 0.83
C GLU A 491 38.23 -34.62 1.58
N ALA A 492 38.30 -35.95 1.67
CA ALA A 492 37.35 -36.77 2.41
C ALA A 492 37.13 -36.26 3.85
N GLY A 493 35.87 -36.18 4.26
CA GLY A 493 35.43 -35.65 5.56
C GLY A 493 35.20 -34.13 5.57
N ALA A 494 35.69 -33.39 4.57
CA ALA A 494 35.47 -31.94 4.49
C ALA A 494 34.02 -31.60 4.16
N GLN A 495 33.49 -30.56 4.82
CA GLN A 495 32.27 -29.88 4.38
C GLN A 495 32.68 -28.73 3.45
N GLY A 496 31.85 -28.45 2.45
CA GLY A 496 32.17 -27.38 1.51
C GLY A 496 31.08 -27.16 0.46
N VAL A 497 31.44 -26.36 -0.54
CA VAL A 497 30.61 -26.08 -1.71
C VAL A 497 31.35 -26.52 -2.97
N VAL A 498 30.63 -27.22 -3.84
CA VAL A 498 31.07 -27.50 -5.21
C VAL A 498 30.26 -26.65 -6.19
N VAL A 499 30.91 -25.99 -7.14
CA VAL A 499 30.24 -25.30 -8.26
C VAL A 499 30.61 -26.02 -9.55
N LEU A 500 29.60 -26.30 -10.37
CA LEU A 500 29.74 -26.98 -11.66
C LEU A 500 29.43 -26.00 -12.80
N ASP A 501 30.06 -26.21 -13.97
CA ASP A 501 29.75 -25.47 -15.20
C ASP A 501 28.32 -25.76 -15.66
N GLU A 502 27.90 -27.03 -15.62
CA GLU A 502 26.57 -27.48 -15.97
C GLU A 502 26.03 -28.44 -14.89
N THR A 503 24.81 -28.21 -14.41
CA THR A 503 24.26 -29.03 -13.32
C THR A 503 22.79 -29.40 -13.51
N PRO A 504 22.41 -30.66 -13.21
CA PRO A 504 21.01 -31.07 -13.14
C PRO A 504 20.36 -30.68 -11.80
N PHE A 505 21.11 -30.20 -10.80
CA PHE A 505 20.58 -29.84 -9.49
C PHE A 505 19.86 -28.49 -9.54
N TYR A 506 18.59 -28.47 -9.14
CA TYR A 506 17.79 -27.26 -9.01
C TYR A 506 18.20 -26.52 -7.74
N ALA A 507 18.60 -25.27 -7.90
CA ALA A 507 18.85 -24.38 -6.78
C ALA A 507 17.54 -23.81 -6.23
N GLU A 508 17.41 -23.78 -4.90
CA GLU A 508 16.20 -23.29 -4.23
C GLU A 508 15.74 -21.93 -4.77
N ARG A 509 14.52 -21.88 -5.31
CA ARG A 509 13.89 -20.67 -5.83
C ARG A 509 12.40 -20.92 -6.06
N GLY A 510 11.59 -19.86 -5.98
CA GLY A 510 10.17 -19.91 -6.32
C GLY A 510 9.37 -20.80 -5.38
N GLY A 511 9.79 -20.88 -4.11
CA GLY A 511 9.20 -21.76 -3.10
C GLY A 511 9.69 -23.21 -3.15
N GLN A 512 10.27 -23.68 -4.25
CA GLN A 512 10.82 -25.04 -4.36
C GLN A 512 12.17 -25.17 -3.66
N SER A 513 12.28 -26.11 -2.71
CA SER A 513 13.54 -26.45 -2.05
C SER A 513 14.60 -26.97 -3.02
N GLY A 514 15.87 -26.68 -2.73
CA GLY A 514 17.00 -27.15 -3.52
C GLY A 514 17.13 -28.66 -3.58
N ASP A 515 17.74 -29.17 -4.65
CA ASP A 515 17.98 -30.59 -4.80
C ASP A 515 19.09 -31.13 -3.91
N ARG A 516 19.04 -32.46 -3.74
CA ARG A 516 20.01 -33.29 -3.07
C ARG A 516 20.45 -34.43 -3.97
N GLY A 517 21.56 -35.07 -3.64
CA GLY A 517 22.12 -36.14 -4.45
C GLY A 517 23.62 -36.31 -4.23
N ALA A 518 24.34 -36.71 -5.27
CA ALA A 518 25.77 -36.90 -5.22
C ALA A 518 26.49 -36.27 -6.41
N ILE A 519 27.71 -35.82 -6.20
CA ILE A 519 28.69 -35.51 -7.24
C ILE A 519 29.80 -36.56 -7.13
N ALA A 520 29.98 -37.36 -8.17
CA ALA A 520 30.85 -38.53 -8.15
C ALA A 520 31.95 -38.45 -9.22
N ALA A 521 33.09 -39.05 -8.90
CA ALA A 521 34.17 -39.38 -9.82
C ALA A 521 34.68 -40.80 -9.47
N PRO A 522 35.49 -41.46 -10.31
CA PRO A 522 35.82 -42.88 -10.14
C PRO A 522 36.27 -43.32 -8.74
N ASN A 523 36.95 -42.45 -7.98
CA ASN A 523 37.40 -42.72 -6.61
C ASN A 523 36.98 -41.63 -5.60
N ALA A 524 35.98 -40.81 -5.93
CA ALA A 524 35.58 -39.68 -5.11
C ALA A 524 34.05 -39.50 -5.11
N SER A 525 33.47 -39.18 -3.95
CA SER A 525 32.04 -38.90 -3.83
C SER A 525 31.78 -37.75 -2.87
N PHE A 526 31.01 -36.78 -3.33
CA PHE A 526 30.53 -35.64 -2.56
C PHE A 526 29.01 -35.74 -2.43
N ASP A 527 28.53 -35.76 -1.19
CA ASP A 527 27.11 -35.91 -0.84
C ASP A 527 26.47 -34.53 -0.71
N VAL A 528 25.67 -34.16 -1.72
CA VAL A 528 24.99 -32.86 -1.83
C VAL A 528 23.75 -32.87 -0.94
N ARG A 529 23.74 -31.99 0.06
CA ARG A 529 22.68 -31.85 1.06
C ARG A 529 21.75 -30.68 0.83
N ASP A 530 22.21 -29.68 0.08
CA ASP A 530 21.43 -28.49 -0.27
C ASP A 530 22.01 -27.87 -1.55
N THR A 531 21.14 -27.30 -2.38
CA THR A 531 21.53 -26.61 -3.62
C THR A 531 20.93 -25.22 -3.63
N GLN A 532 21.77 -24.20 -3.72
CA GLN A 532 21.38 -22.79 -3.58
C GLN A 532 22.02 -21.95 -4.68
N TYR A 533 21.44 -20.80 -5.00
CA TYR A 533 22.17 -19.79 -5.76
C TYR A 533 23.21 -19.12 -4.87
N GLU A 534 24.33 -18.73 -5.46
CA GLU A 534 25.32 -17.92 -4.74
C GLU A 534 24.72 -16.59 -4.32
N ASP A 535 23.96 -15.93 -5.19
CA ASP A 535 23.33 -14.65 -4.92
C ASP A 535 22.08 -14.40 -5.78
N LYS A 536 21.50 -13.19 -5.64
CA LYS A 536 20.34 -12.76 -6.43
C LYS A 536 20.67 -12.48 -7.91
N SER A 537 21.93 -12.58 -8.33
CA SER A 537 22.30 -12.53 -9.75
C SER A 537 21.96 -13.83 -10.48
N TYR A 538 21.69 -14.92 -9.73
CA TYR A 538 21.35 -16.24 -10.26
C TYR A 538 22.41 -16.81 -11.24
N ARG A 539 23.67 -16.40 -11.07
CA ARG A 539 24.76 -16.80 -11.98
C ARG A 539 25.39 -18.14 -11.61
N ARG A 540 25.54 -18.47 -10.33
CA ARG A 540 26.21 -19.69 -9.87
C ARG A 540 25.29 -20.55 -9.01
N ILE A 541 25.33 -21.86 -9.26
CA ILE A 541 24.61 -22.87 -8.48
C ILE A 541 25.61 -23.55 -7.53
N MET A 542 25.37 -23.38 -6.23
CA MET A 542 26.20 -23.88 -5.13
C MET A 542 25.64 -25.20 -4.62
N HIS A 543 26.43 -26.27 -4.74
CA HIS A 543 26.12 -27.60 -4.20
C HIS A 543 26.78 -27.73 -2.83
N LYS A 544 26.02 -27.56 -1.76
CA LYS A 544 26.52 -27.63 -0.37
C LYS A 544 26.44 -29.06 0.12
N GLY A 545 27.52 -29.55 0.72
CA GLY A 545 27.58 -30.95 1.07
C GLY A 545 28.81 -31.36 1.84
N VAL A 546 29.03 -32.67 1.88
CA VAL A 546 30.14 -33.30 2.59
C VAL A 546 30.86 -34.27 1.67
N MET A 547 32.18 -34.17 1.63
CA MET A 547 33.03 -35.11 0.92
C MET A 547 33.02 -36.45 1.65
N ARG A 548 32.46 -37.49 1.03
CA ARG A 548 32.31 -38.82 1.63
C ARG A 548 33.57 -39.67 1.52
N SER A 549 34.21 -39.64 0.36
CA SER A 549 35.40 -40.43 0.05
C SER A 549 36.20 -39.78 -1.07
N GLY A 550 37.52 -39.98 -1.08
CA GLY A 550 38.42 -39.42 -2.09
C GLY A 550 38.61 -37.90 -1.99
N ALA A 551 38.89 -37.26 -3.11
CA ALA A 551 39.03 -35.81 -3.20
C ALA A 551 38.52 -35.28 -4.54
N LEU A 552 38.01 -34.05 -4.54
CA LEU A 552 37.59 -33.31 -5.72
C LEU A 552 38.51 -32.11 -5.93
N SER A 553 38.95 -31.85 -7.17
CA SER A 553 39.78 -30.70 -7.53
C SER A 553 39.12 -29.83 -8.60
N ILE A 554 39.46 -28.55 -8.66
CA ILE A 554 38.99 -27.65 -9.73
C ILE A 554 39.38 -28.21 -11.11
N GLY A 555 38.48 -28.10 -12.09
CA GLY A 555 38.65 -28.60 -13.46
C GLY A 555 38.41 -30.11 -13.64
N GLN A 556 38.23 -30.86 -12.55
CA GLN A 556 37.97 -32.30 -12.63
C GLN A 556 36.59 -32.58 -13.22
N GLN A 557 36.52 -33.61 -14.08
CA GLN A 557 35.27 -34.14 -14.63
C GLN A 557 34.56 -35.04 -13.61
N VAL A 558 33.28 -34.78 -13.38
CA VAL A 558 32.42 -35.46 -12.41
C VAL A 558 31.05 -35.77 -12.99
N ASP A 559 30.41 -36.79 -12.44
CA ASP A 559 29.01 -37.13 -12.69
C ASP A 559 28.15 -36.51 -11.58
N ALA A 560 27.26 -35.60 -11.95
CA ALA A 560 26.30 -34.95 -11.07
C ALA A 560 24.99 -35.73 -11.10
N LEU A 561 24.59 -36.29 -9.97
CA LEU A 561 23.49 -37.25 -9.82
C LEU A 561 22.46 -36.73 -8.81
N VAL A 562 21.32 -36.22 -9.29
CA VAL A 562 20.21 -35.77 -8.43
C VAL A 562 19.46 -36.98 -7.85
N ASP A 563 19.06 -36.92 -6.58
CA ASP A 563 18.21 -37.93 -5.96
C ASP A 563 16.83 -37.98 -6.66
N PRO A 564 16.51 -39.10 -7.35
CA PRO A 564 15.30 -39.20 -8.14
C PRO A 564 14.03 -39.24 -7.29
N HIS A 565 14.10 -39.75 -6.06
CA HIS A 565 12.95 -39.75 -5.16
C HIS A 565 12.68 -38.33 -4.65
N TRP A 566 13.73 -37.63 -4.22
CA TRP A 566 13.65 -36.23 -3.77
C TRP A 566 13.01 -35.35 -4.85
N ARG A 567 13.53 -35.42 -6.08
CA ARG A 567 13.01 -34.63 -7.20
C ARG A 567 11.56 -34.97 -7.53
N ARG A 568 11.21 -36.26 -7.54
CA ARG A 568 9.85 -36.70 -7.88
C ARG A 568 8.80 -36.17 -6.92
N GLU A 569 9.04 -36.25 -5.61
CA GLU A 569 8.06 -35.74 -4.63
C GLU A 569 7.97 -34.21 -4.67
N ILE A 570 9.08 -33.51 -4.88
CA ILE A 570 9.06 -32.05 -5.11
C ILE A 570 8.24 -31.68 -6.34
N ARG A 571 8.45 -32.36 -7.47
CA ARG A 571 7.68 -32.13 -8.71
C ARG A 571 6.18 -32.28 -8.47
N ARG A 572 5.77 -33.35 -7.76
CA ARG A 572 4.37 -33.59 -7.38
C ARG A 572 3.81 -32.45 -6.54
N HIS A 573 4.49 -32.10 -5.47
CA HIS A 573 4.07 -31.03 -4.57
C HIS A 573 4.04 -29.65 -5.24
N HIS A 574 4.96 -29.38 -6.16
CA HIS A 574 4.98 -28.14 -6.91
C HIS A 574 3.81 -28.07 -7.90
N THR A 575 3.58 -29.11 -8.70
CA THR A 575 2.41 -29.17 -9.59
C THR A 575 1.10 -29.03 -8.81
N VAL A 576 0.96 -29.70 -7.66
CA VAL A 576 -0.23 -29.55 -6.79
C VAL A 576 -0.40 -28.12 -6.28
N THR A 577 0.68 -27.34 -6.12
CA THR A 577 0.59 -25.93 -5.71
C THR A 577 -0.17 -25.09 -6.74
N HIS A 578 0.09 -25.33 -8.03
CA HIS A 578 -0.62 -24.67 -9.13
C HIS A 578 -2.09 -25.10 -9.20
N LEU A 579 -2.36 -26.40 -9.04
CA LEU A 579 -3.74 -26.90 -8.99
C LEU A 579 -4.52 -26.36 -7.80
N LEU A 580 -3.85 -26.21 -6.64
CA LEU A 580 -4.44 -25.61 -5.44
C LEU A 580 -4.77 -24.14 -5.65
N GLN A 581 -3.88 -23.36 -6.26
CA GLN A 581 -4.13 -21.95 -6.60
C GLN A 581 -5.35 -21.81 -7.52
N ARG A 582 -5.46 -22.68 -8.53
CA ARG A 582 -6.63 -22.72 -9.42
C ARG A 582 -7.92 -23.08 -8.67
N ALA A 583 -7.90 -24.14 -7.88
CA ALA A 583 -9.05 -24.59 -7.11
C ALA A 583 -9.53 -23.55 -6.09
N LEU A 584 -8.60 -22.85 -5.43
CA LEU A 584 -8.93 -21.77 -4.50
C LEU A 584 -9.66 -20.62 -5.20
N LYS A 585 -9.21 -20.21 -6.38
CA LYS A 585 -9.89 -19.18 -7.18
C LYS A 585 -11.28 -19.61 -7.63
N GLU A 586 -11.44 -20.85 -8.06
CA GLU A 586 -12.75 -21.38 -8.49
C GLU A 586 -13.77 -21.45 -7.34
N VAL A 587 -13.33 -21.79 -6.13
CA VAL A 587 -14.22 -21.94 -4.96
C VAL A 587 -14.47 -20.61 -4.24
N LEU A 588 -13.46 -19.75 -4.12
CA LEU A 588 -13.51 -18.55 -3.28
C LEU A 588 -13.58 -17.24 -4.08
N GLY A 589 -13.36 -17.30 -5.39
CA GLY A 589 -13.37 -16.15 -6.31
C GLY A 589 -11.98 -15.69 -6.75
N ASP A 590 -11.94 -14.89 -7.82
CA ASP A 590 -10.70 -14.45 -8.49
C ASP A 590 -9.82 -13.52 -7.67
N SER A 591 -10.33 -12.97 -6.56
CA SER A 591 -9.57 -12.13 -5.64
C SER A 591 -8.53 -12.90 -4.83
N VAL A 592 -8.57 -14.23 -4.83
CA VAL A 592 -7.54 -15.05 -4.19
C VAL A 592 -6.20 -14.88 -4.91
N ALA A 593 -5.22 -14.40 -4.16
CA ALA A 593 -3.85 -14.22 -4.62
C ALA A 593 -2.86 -14.95 -3.71
N GLN A 594 -1.89 -15.63 -4.33
CA GLN A 594 -0.76 -16.24 -3.62
C GLN A 594 0.08 -15.16 -2.92
N ARG A 595 0.45 -15.42 -1.67
CA ARG A 595 1.33 -14.58 -0.83
C ARG A 595 2.62 -15.29 -0.44
N GLY A 596 2.67 -16.61 -0.54
CA GLY A 596 3.86 -17.39 -0.24
C GLY A 596 3.69 -18.84 -0.64
N SER A 597 4.79 -19.49 -0.97
CA SER A 597 4.83 -20.93 -1.21
C SER A 597 6.13 -21.51 -0.68
N ALA A 598 6.05 -22.71 -0.11
CA ALA A 598 7.21 -23.50 0.27
C ALA A 598 6.93 -24.97 -0.04
N VAL A 599 7.72 -25.55 -0.95
CA VAL A 599 7.57 -26.89 -1.49
C VAL A 599 8.77 -27.71 -1.04
N PHE A 600 8.49 -28.75 -0.25
CA PHE A 600 9.46 -29.74 0.23
C PHE A 600 9.00 -31.14 -0.17
N PRO A 601 9.86 -32.16 -0.16
CA PRO A 601 9.46 -33.53 -0.52
C PRO A 601 8.38 -34.13 0.39
N GLN A 602 8.26 -33.67 1.63
CA GLN A 602 7.29 -34.21 2.60
C GLN A 602 6.03 -33.35 2.74
N ARG A 603 6.05 -32.10 2.28
CA ARG A 603 4.92 -31.16 2.43
C ARG A 603 5.02 -29.94 1.51
N THR A 604 3.86 -29.34 1.25
CA THR A 604 3.73 -27.99 0.71
C THR A 604 3.07 -27.07 1.73
N ARG A 605 3.54 -25.81 1.81
CA ARG A 605 2.81 -24.69 2.42
C ARG A 605 2.41 -23.72 1.33
N PHE A 606 1.14 -23.31 1.32
CA PHE A 606 0.61 -22.33 0.40
C PHE A 606 -0.12 -21.24 1.18
N ASP A 607 0.40 -20.02 1.10
CA ASP A 607 -0.14 -18.85 1.80
C ASP A 607 -0.89 -17.99 0.76
N PHE A 608 -2.13 -17.61 1.05
CA PHE A 608 -2.98 -16.87 0.11
C PHE A 608 -3.91 -15.89 0.84
N ASP A 609 -4.34 -14.85 0.14
CA ASP A 609 -5.37 -13.93 0.63
C ASP A 609 -6.75 -14.58 0.52
N SER A 610 -7.50 -14.62 1.63
CA SER A 610 -8.87 -15.11 1.65
C SER A 610 -9.84 -13.97 1.94
N PRO A 611 -10.77 -13.64 1.01
CA PRO A 611 -11.75 -12.58 1.22
C PRO A 611 -12.75 -12.89 2.34
N VAL A 612 -12.88 -14.17 2.71
CA VAL A 612 -13.81 -14.66 3.73
C VAL A 612 -13.12 -15.00 5.06
N GLY A 613 -11.83 -14.69 5.20
CA GLY A 613 -11.04 -15.08 6.36
C GLY A 613 -10.73 -16.58 6.38
N ALA A 614 -10.71 -17.21 7.56
CA ALA A 614 -10.37 -18.63 7.68
C ALA A 614 -11.37 -19.52 6.92
N LEU A 615 -10.86 -20.49 6.14
CA LEU A 615 -11.72 -21.39 5.38
C LEU A 615 -12.63 -22.21 6.30
N SER A 616 -13.93 -22.22 5.99
CA SER A 616 -14.90 -23.13 6.60
C SER A 616 -14.54 -24.59 6.29
N ARG A 617 -15.12 -25.54 7.03
CA ARG A 617 -14.93 -26.97 6.74
C ARG A 617 -15.39 -27.32 5.33
N ASP A 618 -16.52 -26.76 4.90
CA ASP A 618 -17.10 -27.01 3.59
C ASP A 618 -16.23 -26.44 2.47
N ALA A 619 -15.73 -25.20 2.62
CA ALA A 619 -14.82 -24.59 1.65
C ALA A 619 -13.53 -25.42 1.52
N ARG A 620 -12.97 -25.93 2.62
CA ARG A 620 -11.81 -26.84 2.57
C ARG A 620 -12.11 -28.13 1.83
N ALA A 621 -13.29 -28.72 2.07
CA ALA A 621 -13.71 -29.94 1.38
C ALA A 621 -13.89 -29.71 -0.13
N GLN A 622 -14.50 -28.59 -0.52
CA GLN A 622 -14.68 -28.22 -1.93
C GLN A 622 -13.34 -27.97 -2.63
N VAL A 623 -12.45 -27.18 -2.04
CA VAL A 623 -11.10 -26.95 -2.59
C VAL A 623 -10.34 -28.26 -2.72
N SER A 624 -10.36 -29.12 -1.69
CA SER A 624 -9.68 -30.42 -1.72
C SER A 624 -10.28 -31.35 -2.78
N GLY A 625 -11.61 -31.38 -2.91
CA GLY A 625 -12.31 -32.12 -3.95
C GLY A 625 -11.89 -31.64 -5.34
N ARG A 626 -11.86 -30.32 -5.54
CA ARG A 626 -11.52 -29.72 -6.82
C ARG A 626 -10.06 -29.96 -7.23
N VAL A 627 -9.12 -29.89 -6.29
CA VAL A 627 -7.72 -30.28 -6.56
C VAL A 627 -7.64 -31.75 -7.02
N ASN A 628 -8.36 -32.66 -6.37
CA ASN A 628 -8.36 -34.07 -6.76
C ASN A 628 -9.03 -34.32 -8.12
N GLU A 629 -10.03 -33.54 -8.50
CA GLU A 629 -10.59 -33.57 -9.86
C GLU A 629 -9.55 -33.13 -10.89
N LEU A 630 -8.89 -31.99 -10.67
CA LEU A 630 -7.83 -31.50 -11.56
C LEU A 630 -6.67 -32.50 -11.71
N ILE A 631 -6.33 -33.25 -10.66
CA ILE A 631 -5.34 -34.33 -10.74
C ILE A 631 -5.84 -35.49 -11.62
N ARG A 632 -7.13 -35.85 -11.55
CA ARG A 632 -7.71 -36.95 -12.33
C ARG A 632 -7.98 -36.59 -13.78
N ASP A 633 -8.13 -35.30 -14.09
CA ASP A 633 -8.24 -34.81 -15.46
C ASP A 633 -6.95 -35.06 -16.27
N ASP A 634 -5.82 -35.30 -15.59
CA ASP A 634 -4.54 -35.75 -16.18
C ASP A 634 -4.06 -34.85 -17.32
N TYR A 635 -4.18 -33.53 -17.13
CA TYR A 635 -3.71 -32.55 -18.12
C TYR A 635 -2.20 -32.65 -18.32
N HIS A 636 -1.77 -32.85 -19.56
CA HIS A 636 -0.36 -32.75 -19.93
C HIS A 636 0.19 -31.34 -19.67
N ILE A 637 1.43 -31.30 -19.19
CA ILE A 637 2.14 -30.04 -19.03
C ILE A 637 2.45 -29.39 -20.39
N SER A 638 2.24 -28.09 -20.49
CA SER A 638 2.75 -27.27 -21.58
C SER A 638 3.70 -26.20 -21.03
N GLU A 639 4.89 -26.13 -21.60
CA GLU A 639 5.96 -25.23 -21.16
C GLU A 639 6.39 -24.33 -22.31
N GLN A 640 6.35 -23.02 -22.08
CA GLN A 640 6.70 -22.04 -23.10
C GLN A 640 7.57 -20.94 -22.50
N THR A 641 8.52 -20.44 -23.29
CA THR A 641 9.31 -19.27 -22.94
C THR A 641 8.88 -18.12 -23.85
N MET A 642 8.42 -17.02 -23.26
CA MET A 642 7.85 -15.90 -24.02
C MET A 642 8.06 -14.55 -23.30
N PRO A 643 7.86 -13.41 -24.00
CA PRO A 643 7.90 -12.11 -23.36
C PRO A 643 6.87 -11.96 -22.23
N PHE A 644 7.23 -11.25 -21.16
CA PHE A 644 6.36 -11.06 -19.99
C PHE A 644 4.96 -10.54 -20.36
N ALA A 645 4.88 -9.51 -21.21
CA ALA A 645 3.60 -8.93 -21.64
C ALA A 645 2.69 -9.95 -22.36
N GLN A 646 3.28 -10.87 -23.14
CA GLN A 646 2.51 -11.91 -23.84
C GLN A 646 1.97 -12.96 -22.85
N ALA A 647 2.76 -13.34 -21.85
CA ALA A 647 2.32 -14.27 -20.83
C ALA A 647 1.13 -13.72 -20.02
N ILE A 648 1.17 -12.44 -19.64
CA ILE A 648 0.06 -11.78 -18.96
C ILE A 648 -1.19 -11.71 -19.85
N ALA A 649 -1.03 -11.42 -21.15
CA ALA A 649 -2.14 -11.40 -22.09
C ALA A 649 -2.83 -12.77 -22.26
N GLN A 650 -2.12 -13.87 -22.01
CA GLN A 650 -2.68 -15.23 -21.99
C GLN A 650 -3.36 -15.60 -20.66
N GLY A 651 -3.43 -14.66 -19.70
CA GLY A 651 -4.02 -14.89 -18.39
C GLY A 651 -3.10 -15.62 -17.40
N ALA A 652 -1.79 -15.62 -17.64
CA ALA A 652 -0.85 -16.25 -16.72
C ALA A 652 -0.90 -15.59 -15.34
N VAL A 653 -1.10 -16.41 -14.31
CA VAL A 653 -0.99 -15.96 -12.93
C VAL A 653 0.48 -15.72 -12.60
N TYR A 654 0.73 -14.59 -11.95
CA TYR A 654 2.05 -14.19 -11.47
C TYR A 654 1.95 -13.70 -10.02
N MET A 655 3.07 -13.72 -9.31
CA MET A 655 3.14 -13.24 -7.94
C MET A 655 3.45 -11.74 -7.94
N LYS A 656 2.56 -10.95 -7.32
CA LYS A 656 2.73 -9.49 -7.23
C LYS A 656 3.95 -9.15 -6.35
N GLY A 657 4.83 -8.28 -6.85
CA GLY A 657 6.04 -7.83 -6.14
C GLY A 657 7.31 -8.61 -6.44
N GLU A 658 7.24 -9.66 -7.27
CA GLU A 658 8.42 -10.35 -7.78
C GLU A 658 8.95 -9.66 -9.05
N ASN A 659 10.28 -9.57 -9.18
CA ASN A 659 10.93 -9.02 -10.37
C ASN A 659 11.05 -10.12 -11.43
N TYR A 660 10.17 -10.08 -12.42
CA TYR A 660 10.26 -10.91 -13.62
C TYR A 660 11.15 -10.23 -14.67
N GLY A 661 11.98 -11.00 -15.36
CA GLY A 661 12.75 -10.51 -16.51
C GLY A 661 11.88 -10.35 -17.76
N ASP A 662 12.45 -9.77 -18.82
CA ASP A 662 11.75 -9.52 -20.09
C ASP A 662 11.18 -10.79 -20.73
N VAL A 663 11.86 -11.92 -20.50
CA VAL A 663 11.49 -13.24 -20.97
C VAL A 663 11.20 -14.14 -19.76
N VAL A 664 10.03 -14.78 -19.77
CA VAL A 664 9.54 -15.62 -18.67
C VAL A 664 9.15 -17.01 -19.15
N ARG A 665 9.23 -17.97 -18.23
CA ARG A 665 8.76 -19.34 -18.44
C ARG A 665 7.33 -19.47 -17.92
N VAL A 666 6.43 -19.90 -18.80
CA VAL A 666 5.02 -20.16 -18.52
C VAL A 666 4.83 -21.66 -18.45
N VAL A 667 4.15 -22.12 -17.40
CA VAL A 667 3.74 -23.51 -17.23
C VAL A 667 2.22 -23.58 -17.21
N THR A 668 1.68 -24.55 -17.96
CA THR A 668 0.25 -24.76 -18.09
C THR A 668 -0.14 -26.19 -17.74
N PHE A 669 -1.15 -26.33 -16.86
CA PHE A 669 -1.84 -27.58 -16.53
C PHE A 669 -3.34 -27.36 -16.72
N GLY A 670 -3.84 -27.62 -17.93
CA GLY A 670 -5.24 -27.36 -18.30
C GLY A 670 -5.66 -25.92 -17.97
N PRO A 671 -6.55 -25.70 -16.98
CA PRO A 671 -7.02 -24.35 -16.61
C PRO A 671 -6.05 -23.55 -15.73
N SER A 672 -4.94 -24.13 -15.26
CA SER A 672 -3.89 -23.41 -14.52
C SER A 672 -2.80 -22.96 -15.50
N VAL A 673 -2.56 -21.64 -15.58
CA VAL A 673 -1.52 -21.03 -16.42
C VAL A 673 -0.73 -20.07 -15.54
N GLU A 674 0.56 -20.32 -15.32
CA GLU A 674 1.33 -19.55 -14.33
C GLU A 674 2.79 -19.32 -14.75
N LEU A 675 3.38 -18.22 -14.30
CA LEU A 675 4.82 -17.97 -14.43
C LEU A 675 5.58 -18.82 -13.42
N CYS A 676 6.30 -19.85 -13.88
CA CYS A 676 7.02 -20.75 -12.98
C CYS A 676 8.36 -21.23 -13.55
N GLY A 677 9.42 -21.06 -12.75
CA GLY A 677 10.75 -21.59 -13.03
C GLY A 677 11.04 -22.94 -12.40
N GLY A 678 10.10 -23.50 -11.64
CA GLY A 678 10.28 -24.76 -10.91
C GLY A 678 10.20 -26.01 -11.79
N THR A 679 10.42 -27.15 -11.17
CA THR A 679 10.30 -28.46 -11.82
C THR A 679 8.93 -29.07 -11.53
N HIS A 680 8.32 -29.69 -12.54
CA HIS A 680 6.96 -30.22 -12.47
C HIS A 680 6.85 -31.68 -12.91
N VAL A 681 5.71 -32.31 -12.59
CA VAL A 681 5.30 -33.58 -13.18
C VAL A 681 4.93 -33.35 -14.66
N ALA A 682 5.23 -34.33 -15.51
CA ALA A 682 4.95 -34.30 -16.95
C ALA A 682 3.47 -34.54 -17.27
#